data_AF-A0A250FY75-F1
#
_entry.id   AF-A0A250FY75-F1
#
_cell.length_a   1.000
_cell.length_b   1.000
_cell.length_c   1.000
_cell.angle_alpha   90.00
_cell.angle_beta   90.00
_cell.angle_gamma   90.00
#
_symmetry.space_group_name_H-M   'P 1'
#
loop_
_entity.id
_entity.type
_entity.pdbx_description
1 polymer ?
#
loop_
_entity_poly.entity_id
_entity_poly.type
_entity_poly.pdbx_seq_one_letter_code
_entity_poly.pdbx_strand_id
1 'polypeptide(L)'
;MKNYKSMRYNLITILCFLFFQQLFAQVKTSEVVQLFSKGGEVSWEISVDNSPKQTLLWQERPNSIKGIKTFVCYQNGEMIGVLSADNQGVSGNLKLLGKSYDITSEGKKVIVAEEKTEKDGKCGTCCGGGEHSHTARPMARPEGQLSDKEKEILKFHSVRSDGVLREYRLALLITNKYFSDKFKSNVQEVKKFWASTEAFLNELYHRDVSVRFEIVNDERLIYKTASTDPFHYAQTALFIHNNGTTEINKLISENDYDVGVVIHPQVGTTQGLGSTAGVYEKFRKAQCFAMADGAVIAHEIGHLFGTLHTFTNGGSQTYYSEPSFGMSVMGYNSRSYRDYFSLVSIAVIREKLAKIGYYTDKNRTQLVSGEWNSNITNIPYGIKLNNTAPIINTAKIKKEYTLPQNTFFQFYIPAQDAEQQKLYYYAHQVGGYGFPYFTDGSAKFLALKSTQTGRVSFERSYYRKDLYEIENSSPTATGTYHFWLAVNDANTSDKNHGVYYDQAYTKVNIVAGTPFKMTSGYKQKYNAGEKVTFKWNVDANIFGGDSKVRILMSDDFGETYKYTLLASAPNNGTAEVTIPHISLGRKTQFGSTTSGLGIIKIEVIDHIAHDITNNNPNNGGFEIQASAITFQNTPEPTIEVKKGQVPEKANVMAVSTCGGGSQSITPTYKEEETDTLIIRTWTATDSCNNTAVFIQYIYIQEDTTSPTPQLSFANFPANVNLPCTSAKPQAETKLQISGCEGTTEISVTHTDTETGNCKTGKTIERTYTASACGQTISQKQTITIAGDNEAPIFSGMLPQDVSVEEGKIPLQTDILATDNCTQSLQMVKSSEEIIENGQKIIIYRWTATDICGNQAEYVQRITVLPKNTGEGNNPPNEGGNNQSGGNNSPNGGGNNQGGGNSSSNEDIIVYNGVSTENTSENYLKIEPIERYTDLHIEIFNELGQKVFQAKDYQRKGGVFRGYANVKGVVGKGKRLPSGTYFYILEYKDTTGKEHTKKGYLYVR
;
A
#
# COMPACT_ATOMS: atom_id res chain seq x y z
N MET A 1 53.91 -57.27 -27.11
CA MET A 1 53.44 -57.42 -25.70
C MET A 1 52.78 -56.11 -25.28
N LYS A 2 51.77 -56.16 -24.37
CA LYS A 2 51.21 -55.06 -23.55
C LYS A 2 50.79 -53.70 -24.21
N ASN A 3 49.46 -53.53 -24.32
CA ASN A 3 48.63 -52.46 -23.69
C ASN A 3 48.33 -51.05 -24.31
N TYR A 4 47.00 -50.75 -24.35
CA TYR A 4 46.27 -49.44 -24.35
C TYR A 4 46.26 -48.60 -25.66
N LYS A 5 45.10 -48.37 -26.34
CA LYS A 5 43.97 -47.38 -26.14
C LYS A 5 44.36 -45.92 -26.50
N SER A 6 43.60 -45.07 -27.25
CA SER A 6 42.28 -45.07 -27.96
C SER A 6 42.30 -43.89 -28.98
N MET A 7 41.84 -43.89 -30.26
CA MET A 7 40.47 -43.93 -30.87
C MET A 7 39.45 -42.89 -30.33
N ARG A 8 38.59 -42.17 -31.12
CA ARG A 8 38.30 -42.03 -32.59
C ARG A 8 37.47 -40.72 -32.85
N TYR A 9 37.70 -39.87 -33.88
CA TYR A 9 37.23 -39.80 -35.30
C TYR A 9 35.82 -39.20 -35.66
N ASN A 10 35.84 -37.99 -36.24
CA ASN A 10 35.22 -37.42 -37.48
C ASN A 10 33.72 -37.46 -37.91
N LEU A 11 33.40 -36.44 -38.75
CA LEU A 11 32.16 -36.11 -39.50
C LEU A 11 31.83 -37.06 -40.68
N ILE A 12 30.59 -36.97 -41.22
CA ILE A 12 30.27 -36.56 -42.62
C ILE A 12 28.74 -36.35 -42.84
N THR A 13 28.35 -35.55 -43.85
CA THR A 13 26.99 -35.05 -44.15
C THR A 13 26.38 -35.68 -45.42
N ILE A 14 25.03 -35.68 -45.56
CA ILE A 14 24.27 -35.38 -46.82
C ILE A 14 22.74 -35.33 -46.57
N LEU A 15 21.99 -34.63 -47.44
CA LEU A 15 20.54 -34.42 -47.39
C LEU A 15 19.72 -35.61 -47.91
N CYS A 16 18.46 -35.69 -47.49
CA CYS A 16 17.38 -36.23 -48.32
C CYS A 16 16.09 -35.43 -48.10
N PHE A 17 15.39 -35.03 -49.18
CA PHE A 17 14.24 -34.12 -49.15
C PHE A 17 13.01 -34.84 -49.71
N LEU A 18 12.01 -35.17 -48.88
CA LEU A 18 10.73 -35.74 -49.34
C LEU A 18 9.60 -35.46 -48.32
N PHE A 19 8.59 -34.70 -48.77
CA PHE A 19 7.24 -34.44 -48.24
C PHE A 19 6.98 -34.25 -46.72
N PHE A 20 6.24 -33.18 -46.41
CA PHE A 20 5.77 -32.81 -45.08
C PHE A 20 4.76 -33.81 -44.49
N GLN A 21 5.11 -34.45 -43.37
CA GLN A 21 4.34 -34.37 -42.11
C GLN A 21 5.31 -34.58 -40.93
N GLN A 22 5.71 -33.51 -40.23
CA GLN A 22 6.45 -33.67 -38.97
C GLN A 22 5.49 -34.02 -37.83
N LEU A 23 5.49 -35.31 -37.45
CA LEU A 23 5.00 -35.75 -36.16
C LEU A 23 5.87 -35.13 -35.05
N PHE A 24 5.36 -34.10 -34.38
CA PHE A 24 6.01 -33.56 -33.18
C PHE A 24 6.21 -34.67 -32.14
N ALA A 25 7.42 -34.79 -31.61
CA ALA A 25 7.74 -35.73 -30.54
C ALA A 25 6.98 -35.33 -29.26
N GLN A 26 5.88 -36.04 -28.99
CA GLN A 26 4.97 -35.73 -27.88
C GLN A 26 5.68 -35.93 -26.54
N VAL A 27 5.76 -34.85 -25.75
CA VAL A 27 6.45 -34.84 -24.46
C VAL A 27 5.68 -35.71 -23.47
N LYS A 28 6.34 -36.72 -22.88
CA LYS A 28 5.67 -37.68 -21.99
C LYS A 28 5.50 -37.09 -20.59
N THR A 29 4.34 -37.29 -19.99
CA THR A 29 4.05 -36.84 -18.61
C THR A 29 5.11 -37.31 -17.61
N SER A 30 5.54 -38.58 -17.73
CA SER A 30 6.57 -39.17 -16.86
C SER A 30 7.93 -38.46 -16.95
N GLU A 31 8.30 -37.92 -18.11
CA GLU A 31 9.58 -37.25 -18.34
C GLU A 31 9.57 -35.84 -17.73
N VAL A 32 8.43 -35.14 -17.83
CA VAL A 32 8.23 -33.81 -17.22
C VAL A 32 8.07 -33.93 -15.70
N VAL A 33 7.33 -34.93 -15.21
CA VAL A 33 7.25 -35.24 -13.77
C VAL A 33 8.63 -35.58 -13.19
N GLN A 34 9.46 -36.37 -13.89
CA GLN A 34 10.83 -36.66 -13.47
C GLN A 34 11.77 -35.44 -13.55
N LEU A 35 11.47 -34.48 -14.42
CA LEU A 35 12.22 -33.23 -14.53
C LEU A 35 11.92 -32.29 -13.34
N PHE A 36 10.64 -32.07 -13.02
CA PHE A 36 10.23 -31.19 -11.92
C PHE A 36 10.32 -31.82 -10.53
N SER A 37 10.27 -33.15 -10.38
CA SER A 37 10.41 -33.80 -9.07
C SER A 37 11.77 -33.54 -8.39
N LYS A 38 12.80 -33.19 -9.15
CA LYS A 38 14.13 -32.79 -8.66
C LYS A 38 14.07 -31.59 -7.71
N GLY A 39 13.18 -30.63 -7.98
CA GLY A 39 13.16 -29.35 -7.27
C GLY A 39 14.31 -28.42 -7.62
N GLY A 40 14.40 -27.31 -6.87
CA GLY A 40 15.36 -26.24 -7.09
C GLY A 40 15.08 -25.48 -8.38
N GLU A 41 16.11 -25.31 -9.21
CA GLU A 41 15.99 -24.69 -10.53
C GLU A 41 15.91 -25.76 -11.63
N VAL A 42 14.92 -25.64 -12.50
CA VAL A 42 14.53 -26.63 -13.51
C VAL A 42 14.51 -25.98 -14.88
N SER A 43 15.39 -26.45 -15.76
CA SER A 43 15.43 -26.04 -17.17
C SER A 43 14.54 -26.97 -18.00
N TRP A 44 13.55 -26.41 -18.72
CA TRP A 44 12.60 -27.16 -19.56
C TRP A 44 12.46 -26.51 -20.94
N GLU A 45 12.68 -27.29 -22.00
CA GLU A 45 12.41 -26.87 -23.38
C GLU A 45 10.92 -26.96 -23.71
N ILE A 46 10.31 -25.82 -24.09
CA ILE A 46 8.92 -25.73 -24.55
C ILE A 46 8.90 -25.21 -26.00
N SER A 47 7.94 -25.69 -26.81
CA SER A 47 7.62 -25.13 -28.13
C SER A 47 6.10 -24.94 -28.18
N VAL A 48 5.66 -23.81 -28.73
CA VAL A 48 4.24 -23.43 -28.89
C VAL A 48 4.01 -22.97 -30.32
N ASP A 49 2.84 -23.22 -30.90
CA ASP A 49 2.44 -22.72 -32.23
C ASP A 49 3.45 -22.97 -33.37
N ASN A 50 4.21 -24.08 -33.29
CA ASN A 50 5.32 -24.45 -34.19
C ASN A 50 6.56 -23.55 -34.11
N SER A 51 6.71 -22.75 -33.03
CA SER A 51 7.91 -21.97 -32.76
C SER A 51 9.15 -22.87 -32.56
N PRO A 52 10.37 -22.34 -32.77
CA PRO A 52 11.57 -22.95 -32.22
C PRO A 52 11.41 -23.25 -30.72
N LYS A 53 12.07 -24.31 -30.25
CA LYS A 53 12.13 -24.62 -28.82
C LYS A 53 12.75 -23.45 -28.06
N GLN A 54 12.13 -23.08 -26.95
CA GLN A 54 12.64 -22.10 -25.99
C GLN A 54 12.96 -22.83 -24.69
N THR A 55 14.21 -22.70 -24.23
CA THR A 55 14.65 -23.21 -22.94
C THR A 55 14.18 -22.24 -21.85
N LEU A 56 13.19 -22.66 -21.06
CA LEU A 56 12.64 -21.86 -19.98
C LEU A 56 13.20 -22.31 -18.63
N LEU A 57 13.46 -21.34 -17.75
CA LEU A 57 14.05 -21.55 -16.43
C LEU A 57 12.98 -21.39 -15.36
N TRP A 58 12.67 -22.50 -14.68
CA TRP A 58 11.61 -22.60 -13.69
C TRP A 58 12.22 -22.76 -12.30
N GLN A 59 11.86 -21.88 -11.37
CA GLN A 59 12.41 -21.85 -10.01
C GLN A 59 11.37 -22.34 -9.03
N GLU A 60 11.74 -23.29 -8.16
CA GLU A 60 10.83 -23.79 -7.12
C GLU A 60 10.40 -22.67 -6.16
N ARG A 61 9.15 -22.75 -5.68
CA ARG A 61 8.55 -21.91 -4.65
C ARG A 61 7.82 -22.77 -3.63
N PRO A 62 7.78 -22.37 -2.34
CA PRO A 62 7.00 -23.09 -1.33
C PRO A 62 5.49 -22.97 -1.59
N ASN A 63 4.74 -24.00 -1.20
CA ASN A 63 3.28 -23.99 -1.12
C ASN A 63 2.81 -24.91 0.03
N SER A 64 1.53 -24.81 0.40
CA SER A 64 0.95 -25.52 1.56
C SER A 64 0.38 -26.91 1.22
N ILE A 65 0.37 -27.32 -0.05
CA ILE A 65 -0.22 -28.57 -0.53
C ILE A 65 0.81 -29.71 -0.56
N LYS A 66 0.82 -30.53 0.50
CA LYS A 66 1.69 -31.71 0.62
C LYS A 66 1.61 -32.61 -0.61
N GLY A 67 2.77 -32.90 -1.21
CA GLY A 67 2.91 -33.78 -2.38
C GLY A 67 2.93 -33.05 -3.72
N ILE A 68 2.70 -31.73 -3.75
CA ILE A 68 2.76 -30.90 -4.95
C ILE A 68 3.95 -29.94 -4.83
N LYS A 69 4.81 -29.91 -5.85
CA LYS A 69 5.85 -28.89 -6.03
C LYS A 69 5.32 -27.77 -6.91
N THR A 70 5.78 -26.54 -6.68
CA THR A 70 5.36 -25.34 -7.40
C THR A 70 6.55 -24.57 -7.93
N PHE A 71 6.44 -24.04 -9.14
CA PHE A 71 7.53 -23.39 -9.85
C PHE A 71 7.07 -22.12 -10.55
N VAL A 72 7.95 -21.13 -10.61
CA VAL A 72 7.72 -19.85 -11.28
C VAL A 72 8.77 -19.65 -12.37
N CYS A 73 8.35 -19.25 -13.56
CA CYS A 73 9.25 -18.96 -14.67
C CYS A 73 9.41 -17.46 -14.87
N TYR A 74 10.66 -17.01 -14.99
CA TYR A 74 11.02 -15.61 -15.28
C TYR A 74 11.72 -15.48 -16.64
N GLN A 75 11.41 -14.42 -17.36
CA GLN A 75 12.14 -14.00 -18.57
C GLN A 75 12.26 -12.46 -18.55
N ASN A 76 13.50 -11.95 -18.63
CA ASN A 76 13.82 -10.51 -18.49
C ASN A 76 13.14 -9.84 -17.26
N GLY A 77 13.07 -10.52 -16.11
CA GLY A 77 12.46 -9.98 -14.88
C GLY A 77 10.92 -9.96 -14.84
N GLU A 78 10.23 -10.26 -15.95
CA GLU A 78 8.80 -10.53 -15.97
C GLU A 78 8.51 -11.98 -15.56
N MET A 79 7.46 -12.18 -14.76
CA MET A 79 6.99 -13.53 -14.42
C MET A 79 6.13 -14.03 -15.57
N ILE A 80 6.66 -14.99 -16.33
CA ILE A 80 6.00 -15.46 -17.55
C ILE A 80 5.15 -16.72 -17.34
N GLY A 81 5.26 -17.43 -16.22
CA GLY A 81 4.37 -18.57 -15.96
C GLY A 81 4.50 -19.15 -14.56
N VAL A 82 3.47 -19.87 -14.11
CA VAL A 82 3.46 -20.59 -12.84
C VAL A 82 2.95 -22.01 -13.05
N LEU A 83 3.71 -22.98 -12.57
CA LEU A 83 3.48 -24.41 -12.75
C LEU A 83 3.37 -25.12 -11.40
N SER A 84 2.57 -26.17 -11.37
CA SER A 84 2.50 -27.14 -10.27
C SER A 84 2.76 -28.55 -10.80
N ALA A 85 3.37 -29.40 -9.99
CA ALA A 85 3.81 -30.75 -10.36
C ALA A 85 3.58 -31.74 -9.22
N ASP A 86 2.91 -32.85 -9.53
CA ASP A 86 2.73 -34.00 -8.63
C ASP A 86 3.33 -35.27 -9.27
N ASN A 87 3.06 -36.46 -8.71
CA ASN A 87 3.56 -37.73 -9.25
C ASN A 87 2.71 -38.31 -10.41
N GLN A 88 1.61 -37.65 -10.78
CA GLN A 88 0.69 -38.02 -11.87
C GLN A 88 0.88 -37.11 -13.10
N GLY A 89 1.20 -35.83 -12.89
CA GLY A 89 1.43 -34.86 -13.96
C GLY A 89 1.73 -33.43 -13.48
N VAL A 90 1.86 -32.53 -14.45
CA VAL A 90 1.97 -31.08 -14.26
C VAL A 90 0.70 -30.35 -14.69
N SER A 91 0.46 -29.19 -14.07
CA SER A 91 -0.66 -28.29 -14.37
C SER A 91 -0.27 -26.84 -14.06
N GLY A 92 -0.60 -25.87 -14.91
CA GLY A 92 -0.23 -24.46 -14.71
C GLY A 92 -0.51 -23.59 -15.94
N ASN A 93 -0.01 -22.35 -15.92
CA ASN A 93 -0.11 -21.45 -17.07
C ASN A 93 1.25 -20.87 -17.48
N LEU A 94 1.34 -20.46 -18.74
CA LEU A 94 2.52 -19.86 -19.35
C LEU A 94 2.10 -18.81 -20.38
N LYS A 95 2.66 -17.61 -20.27
CA LYS A 95 2.60 -16.56 -21.29
C LYS A 95 3.89 -16.57 -22.09
N LEU A 96 3.81 -16.83 -23.39
CA LEU A 96 4.95 -16.95 -24.29
C LEU A 96 4.56 -16.42 -25.67
N LEU A 97 5.49 -15.79 -26.41
CA LEU A 97 5.19 -15.19 -27.73
C LEU A 97 3.97 -14.24 -27.73
N GLY A 98 3.68 -13.61 -26.59
CA GLY A 98 2.54 -12.71 -26.43
C GLY A 98 1.18 -13.37 -26.16
N LYS A 99 1.10 -14.69 -26.19
CA LYS A 99 -0.10 -15.50 -25.94
C LYS A 99 -0.04 -16.16 -24.57
N SER A 100 -1.20 -16.41 -23.96
CA SER A 100 -1.31 -17.29 -22.79
C SER A 100 -1.58 -18.73 -23.23
N TYR A 101 -1.06 -19.69 -22.47
CA TYR A 101 -1.26 -21.12 -22.67
C TYR A 101 -1.55 -21.82 -21.33
N ASP A 102 -2.59 -22.64 -21.29
CA ASP A 102 -2.77 -23.66 -20.25
C ASP A 102 -1.74 -24.79 -20.50
N ILE A 103 -1.05 -25.22 -19.45
CA ILE A 103 -0.19 -26.42 -19.43
C ILE A 103 -0.94 -27.48 -18.64
N THR A 104 -1.23 -28.63 -19.25
CA THR A 104 -1.99 -29.72 -18.62
C THR A 104 -1.38 -31.10 -18.92
N SER A 105 -1.74 -32.10 -18.11
CA SER A 105 -1.31 -33.48 -18.31
C SER A 105 -2.49 -34.37 -18.69
N GLU A 106 -2.60 -34.73 -19.96
CA GLU A 106 -3.66 -35.59 -20.49
C GLU A 106 -3.15 -37.03 -20.65
N GLY A 107 -3.31 -37.80 -19.58
CA GLY A 107 -2.82 -39.18 -19.48
C GLY A 107 -1.30 -39.25 -19.59
N LYS A 108 -0.79 -39.82 -20.69
CA LYS A 108 0.65 -40.03 -20.90
C LYS A 108 1.38 -38.86 -21.57
N LYS A 109 0.69 -37.74 -21.86
CA LYS A 109 1.25 -36.59 -22.58
C LYS A 109 1.06 -35.30 -21.77
N VAL A 110 2.02 -34.39 -21.84
CA VAL A 110 1.80 -32.98 -21.49
C VAL A 110 1.28 -32.25 -22.73
N ILE A 111 0.27 -31.41 -22.55
CA ILE A 111 -0.28 -30.52 -23.56
C ILE A 111 0.02 -29.08 -23.13
N VAL A 112 0.39 -28.25 -24.10
CA VAL A 112 0.46 -26.78 -23.96
C VAL A 112 -0.50 -26.24 -25.00
N ALA A 113 -1.60 -25.63 -24.56
CA ALA A 113 -2.70 -25.21 -25.43
C ALA A 113 -2.98 -23.72 -25.24
N GLU A 114 -3.11 -22.96 -26.33
CA GLU A 114 -3.41 -21.53 -26.27
C GLU A 114 -4.75 -21.31 -25.55
N GLU A 115 -4.75 -20.43 -24.54
CA GLU A 115 -5.98 -19.98 -23.88
C GLU A 115 -6.86 -19.31 -24.93
N LYS A 116 -8.01 -19.91 -25.24
CA LYS A 116 -8.99 -19.31 -26.15
C LYS A 116 -9.48 -18.01 -25.51
N THR A 117 -9.03 -16.87 -26.02
CA THR A 117 -9.31 -15.55 -25.46
C THR A 117 -10.82 -15.33 -25.33
N GLU A 118 -11.34 -15.43 -24.12
CA GLU A 118 -12.63 -14.85 -23.76
C GLU A 118 -12.55 -13.33 -23.98
N LYS A 119 -13.64 -12.72 -24.44
CA LYS A 119 -13.67 -11.29 -24.82
C LYS A 119 -13.31 -10.42 -23.63
N ASP A 120 -12.60 -9.31 -23.86
CA ASP A 120 -12.12 -8.37 -22.85
C ASP A 120 -13.15 -8.11 -21.75
N GLY A 121 -12.97 -8.83 -20.64
CA GLY A 121 -13.86 -8.79 -19.49
C GLY A 121 -13.61 -7.56 -18.63
N LYS A 122 -14.57 -7.25 -17.78
CA LYS A 122 -14.40 -6.24 -16.73
C LYS A 122 -14.43 -6.95 -15.37
N CYS A 123 -13.63 -6.47 -14.41
CA CYS A 123 -14.03 -6.64 -13.02
C CYS A 123 -15.34 -5.88 -12.82
N GLY A 124 -16.26 -6.47 -12.06
CA GLY A 124 -17.48 -5.81 -11.65
C GLY A 124 -17.24 -5.10 -10.34
N THR A 125 -17.45 -3.79 -10.29
CA THR A 125 -17.64 -3.13 -9.00
C THR A 125 -18.94 -3.62 -8.36
N CYS A 126 -19.02 -3.60 -7.02
CA CYS A 126 -20.20 -4.11 -6.33
C CYS A 126 -21.49 -3.42 -6.81
N CYS A 127 -22.53 -4.23 -6.98
CA CYS A 127 -23.79 -3.93 -7.65
C CYS A 127 -23.69 -3.72 -9.17
N GLY A 128 -24.37 -4.60 -9.93
CA GLY A 128 -24.21 -4.68 -11.38
C GLY A 128 -25.05 -3.69 -12.17
N GLY A 129 -24.45 -3.15 -13.25
CA GLY A 129 -25.16 -2.67 -14.43
C GLY A 129 -25.85 -1.30 -14.39
N GLY A 130 -25.90 -0.62 -13.24
CA GLY A 130 -26.54 0.70 -13.13
C GLY A 130 -25.89 1.60 -12.07
N GLU A 131 -25.88 2.90 -12.31
CA GLU A 131 -25.24 3.92 -11.46
C GLU A 131 -25.71 3.84 -9.99
N HIS A 132 -24.79 3.51 -9.06
CA HIS A 132 -24.94 3.89 -7.65
C HIS A 132 -23.64 3.85 -6.85
N SER A 133 -23.57 4.74 -5.86
CA SER A 133 -22.51 4.84 -4.85
C SER A 133 -22.41 3.58 -3.99
N HIS A 134 -21.19 3.24 -3.54
CA HIS A 134 -20.99 2.38 -2.37
C HIS A 134 -21.82 2.89 -1.17
N THR A 135 -22.39 1.97 -0.39
CA THR A 135 -23.43 2.29 0.59
C THR A 135 -23.02 2.02 2.04
N ALA A 136 -21.97 2.70 2.49
CA ALA A 136 -22.10 3.40 3.78
C ALA A 136 -22.92 4.69 3.51
N ARG A 137 -24.24 4.54 3.38
CA ARG A 137 -25.16 5.64 3.02
C ARG A 137 -25.38 6.59 4.22
N PRO A 138 -25.74 7.88 4.01
CA PRO A 138 -26.50 8.37 2.85
C PRO A 138 -25.93 9.61 2.14
N MET A 139 -25.25 9.40 1.02
CA MET A 139 -25.33 10.27 -0.16
C MET A 139 -24.76 9.53 -1.39
N ALA A 140 -25.06 10.00 -2.60
CA ALA A 140 -24.30 9.61 -3.77
C ALA A 140 -22.96 10.35 -3.73
N ARG A 141 -21.83 9.65 -3.54
CA ARG A 141 -20.51 10.27 -3.62
C ARG A 141 -20.28 10.79 -5.04
N PRO A 142 -19.94 12.09 -5.24
CA PRO A 142 -19.41 12.56 -6.51
C PRO A 142 -18.09 11.85 -6.85
N GLU A 143 -17.74 11.79 -8.14
CA GLU A 143 -16.46 11.24 -8.59
C GLU A 143 -15.26 11.94 -7.91
N GLY A 144 -14.21 11.17 -7.60
CA GLY A 144 -12.94 11.69 -7.08
C GLY A 144 -12.83 11.93 -5.56
N GLN A 145 -13.90 11.80 -4.76
CA GLN A 145 -13.78 12.05 -3.30
C GLN A 145 -13.26 10.85 -2.47
N LEU A 146 -11.96 10.87 -2.19
CA LEU A 146 -11.31 10.05 -1.15
C LEU A 146 -11.83 10.38 0.27
N SER A 147 -11.84 9.41 1.18
CA SER A 147 -12.11 9.64 2.61
C SER A 147 -10.98 10.39 3.28
N ASP A 148 -11.25 11.13 4.37
CA ASP A 148 -10.22 11.96 5.02
C ASP A 148 -8.99 11.16 5.48
N LYS A 149 -9.16 9.90 5.91
CA LYS A 149 -8.04 8.99 6.20
C LYS A 149 -7.19 8.66 4.98
N GLU A 150 -7.80 8.50 3.80
CA GLU A 150 -7.05 8.31 2.55
C GLU A 150 -6.32 9.60 2.12
N LYS A 151 -6.85 10.78 2.46
CA LYS A 151 -6.11 12.06 2.29
C LYS A 151 -4.88 12.16 3.18
N GLU A 152 -4.80 11.39 4.28
CA GLU A 152 -3.63 11.33 5.14
C GLU A 152 -2.57 10.33 4.68
N ILE A 153 -2.98 9.19 4.11
CA ILE A 153 -2.07 8.20 3.49
C ILE A 153 -1.20 8.84 2.40
N LEU A 154 -1.73 9.84 1.70
CA LEU A 154 -1.10 10.48 0.55
C LEU A 154 -0.12 11.62 0.91
N LYS A 155 0.18 11.81 2.20
CA LYS A 155 1.28 12.67 2.67
C LYS A 155 2.65 12.07 2.28
N PHE A 156 3.72 12.88 2.38
CA PHE A 156 5.09 12.42 2.10
C PHE A 156 5.50 11.27 3.04
N HIS A 157 6.11 10.21 2.48
CA HIS A 157 6.39 8.92 3.14
C HIS A 157 5.13 8.07 3.39
N SER A 158 4.42 7.76 2.31
CA SER A 158 3.11 7.07 2.32
C SER A 158 3.18 5.55 2.49
N VAL A 159 4.28 4.91 2.08
CA VAL A 159 4.41 3.44 2.11
C VAL A 159 4.89 3.00 3.49
N ARG A 160 3.94 2.95 4.44
CA ARG A 160 4.22 2.55 5.82
C ARG A 160 4.83 1.15 5.89
N SER A 161 5.79 0.99 6.80
CA SER A 161 6.46 -0.28 7.11
C SER A 161 6.41 -0.51 8.61
N ASP A 162 5.70 -1.56 9.05
CA ASP A 162 5.58 -1.95 10.45
C ASP A 162 6.47 -3.15 10.83
N GLY A 163 7.13 -3.77 9.85
CA GLY A 163 8.02 -4.91 10.05
C GLY A 163 7.32 -6.22 10.41
N VAL A 164 6.06 -6.39 9.99
CA VAL A 164 5.27 -7.61 10.25
C VAL A 164 4.87 -8.28 8.94
N LEU A 165 5.43 -9.47 8.70
CA LEU A 165 4.96 -10.37 7.65
C LEU A 165 3.65 -11.02 8.12
N ARG A 166 2.53 -10.75 7.42
CA ARG A 166 1.22 -11.29 7.79
C ARG A 166 0.87 -12.51 6.96
N GLU A 167 0.45 -13.58 7.63
CA GLU A 167 0.04 -14.82 6.98
C GLU A 167 -1.48 -14.99 7.06
N TYR A 168 -2.11 -15.21 5.91
CA TYR A 168 -3.55 -15.39 5.76
C TYR A 168 -3.87 -16.77 5.19
N ARG A 169 -4.73 -17.53 5.87
CA ARG A 169 -5.24 -18.80 5.36
C ARG A 169 -6.28 -18.55 4.27
N LEU A 170 -6.01 -19.02 3.06
CA LEU A 170 -6.81 -18.73 1.86
C LEU A 170 -7.70 -19.93 1.48
N ALA A 171 -9.02 -19.72 1.51
CA ALA A 171 -10.03 -20.70 1.11
C ALA A 171 -10.52 -20.44 -0.32
N LEU A 172 -10.21 -21.34 -1.26
CA LEU A 172 -10.61 -21.22 -2.68
C LEU A 172 -11.74 -22.20 -3.00
N LEU A 173 -12.99 -21.75 -2.86
CA LEU A 173 -14.19 -22.57 -3.07
C LEU A 173 -14.41 -22.83 -4.56
N ILE A 174 -14.16 -24.05 -5.02
CA ILE A 174 -14.38 -24.45 -6.40
C ILE A 174 -15.85 -24.83 -6.62
N THR A 175 -16.54 -24.03 -7.44
CA THR A 175 -17.91 -24.31 -7.88
C THR A 175 -17.96 -25.52 -8.82
N ASN A 176 -19.08 -26.23 -8.82
CA ASN A 176 -19.26 -27.49 -9.55
C ASN A 176 -19.06 -27.31 -11.06
N LYS A 177 -19.48 -26.16 -11.60
CA LYS A 177 -19.29 -25.85 -13.02
C LYS A 177 -17.80 -25.81 -13.40
N TYR A 178 -16.93 -25.20 -12.59
CA TYR A 178 -15.49 -25.25 -12.87
C TYR A 178 -14.85 -26.60 -12.51
N PHE A 179 -15.32 -27.28 -11.47
CA PHE A 179 -14.87 -28.64 -11.14
C PHE A 179 -15.06 -29.59 -12.33
N SER A 180 -16.24 -29.56 -12.97
CA SER A 180 -16.52 -30.23 -14.24
C SER A 180 -15.65 -29.67 -15.38
N ASP A 181 -15.84 -28.39 -15.72
CA ASP A 181 -15.49 -27.90 -17.06
C ASP A 181 -14.00 -27.58 -17.20
N LYS A 182 -13.36 -26.98 -16.17
CA LYS A 182 -11.92 -26.69 -16.16
C LYS A 182 -11.13 -27.86 -15.56
N PHE A 183 -11.51 -28.34 -14.39
CA PHE A 183 -10.74 -29.35 -13.63
C PHE A 183 -11.10 -30.82 -13.95
N LYS A 184 -11.97 -31.07 -14.94
CA LYS A 184 -12.30 -32.41 -15.48
C LYS A 184 -12.78 -33.41 -14.43
N SER A 185 -13.48 -32.91 -13.41
CA SER A 185 -13.92 -33.64 -12.21
C SER A 185 -12.78 -34.29 -11.41
N ASN A 186 -11.55 -33.80 -11.53
CA ASN A 186 -10.38 -34.31 -10.82
C ASN A 186 -9.95 -33.36 -9.67
N VAL A 187 -10.01 -33.88 -8.44
CA VAL A 187 -9.58 -33.18 -7.22
C VAL A 187 -8.08 -32.87 -7.22
N GLN A 188 -7.24 -33.67 -7.89
CA GLN A 188 -5.80 -33.38 -7.95
C GLN A 188 -5.48 -32.21 -8.87
N GLU A 189 -6.26 -31.98 -9.94
CA GLU A 189 -6.12 -30.77 -10.76
C GLU A 189 -6.57 -29.51 -9.98
N VAL A 190 -7.60 -29.62 -9.13
CA VAL A 190 -7.96 -28.55 -8.19
C VAL A 190 -6.81 -28.26 -7.20
N LYS A 191 -6.23 -29.30 -6.58
CA LYS A 191 -5.13 -29.14 -5.62
C LYS A 191 -3.86 -28.56 -6.26
N LYS A 192 -3.58 -28.92 -7.51
CA LYS A 192 -2.53 -28.30 -8.33
C LYS A 192 -2.80 -26.83 -8.63
N PHE A 193 -4.01 -26.48 -9.06
CA PHE A 193 -4.45 -25.10 -9.26
C PHE A 193 -4.38 -24.26 -7.97
N TRP A 194 -4.77 -24.84 -6.82
CA TRP A 194 -4.62 -24.18 -5.52
C TRP A 194 -3.15 -23.89 -5.21
N ALA A 195 -2.25 -24.87 -5.40
CA ALA A 195 -0.82 -24.71 -5.16
C ALA A 195 -0.19 -23.65 -6.09
N SER A 196 -0.50 -23.67 -7.40
CA SER A 196 0.01 -22.64 -8.33
C SER A 196 -0.58 -21.26 -8.05
N THR A 197 -1.83 -21.17 -7.58
CA THR A 197 -2.43 -19.90 -7.12
C THR A 197 -1.72 -19.37 -5.87
N GLU A 198 -1.37 -20.24 -4.90
CA GLU A 198 -0.59 -19.87 -3.72
C GLU A 198 0.78 -19.29 -4.12
N ALA A 199 1.50 -19.96 -5.03
CA ALA A 199 2.78 -19.50 -5.54
C ALA A 199 2.67 -18.16 -6.31
N PHE A 200 1.68 -18.02 -7.21
CA PHE A 200 1.43 -16.78 -7.97
C PHE A 200 1.14 -15.60 -7.04
N LEU A 201 0.24 -15.78 -6.06
CA LEU A 201 -0.12 -14.72 -5.13
C LEU A 201 1.06 -14.35 -4.23
N ASN A 202 1.83 -15.33 -3.77
CA ASN A 202 2.98 -15.06 -2.91
C ASN A 202 4.10 -14.28 -3.63
N GLU A 203 4.39 -14.52 -4.92
CA GLU A 203 5.41 -13.75 -5.66
C GLU A 203 5.10 -12.24 -5.79
N LEU A 204 3.85 -11.81 -5.56
CA LEU A 204 3.45 -10.40 -5.63
C LEU A 204 2.96 -9.83 -4.29
N TYR A 205 2.18 -10.55 -3.48
CA TYR A 205 1.73 -10.07 -2.16
C TYR A 205 2.85 -10.06 -1.12
N HIS A 206 3.78 -11.02 -1.17
CA HIS A 206 4.95 -11.00 -0.29
C HIS A 206 5.82 -9.81 -0.67
N ARG A 207 6.16 -9.72 -1.97
CA ARG A 207 7.04 -8.70 -2.54
C ARG A 207 6.54 -7.26 -2.38
N ASP A 208 5.27 -7.00 -2.68
CA ASP A 208 4.76 -5.62 -2.75
C ASP A 208 4.13 -5.16 -1.42
N VAL A 209 3.57 -6.05 -0.60
CA VAL A 209 2.79 -5.66 0.61
C VAL A 209 3.09 -6.43 1.89
N SER A 210 4.11 -7.31 1.91
CA SER A 210 4.48 -8.11 3.10
C SER A 210 3.35 -9.00 3.64
N VAL A 211 2.61 -9.64 2.72
CA VAL A 211 1.54 -10.60 2.98
C VAL A 211 1.87 -11.94 2.32
N ARG A 212 1.67 -13.05 3.04
CA ARG A 212 1.76 -14.41 2.47
C ARG A 212 0.45 -15.17 2.66
N PHE A 213 0.10 -16.02 1.71
CA PHE A 213 -1.04 -16.94 1.80
C PHE A 213 -0.58 -18.37 2.05
N GLU A 214 -1.38 -19.10 2.83
CA GLU A 214 -1.30 -20.55 2.99
C GLU A 214 -2.67 -21.14 2.60
N ILE A 215 -2.75 -22.09 1.67
CA ILE A 215 -4.06 -22.61 1.22
C ILE A 215 -4.71 -23.50 2.28
N VAL A 216 -6.01 -23.30 2.51
CA VAL A 216 -6.88 -24.22 3.26
C VAL A 216 -7.18 -25.46 2.41
N ASN A 217 -6.34 -26.49 2.56
CA ASN A 217 -6.40 -27.76 1.81
C ASN A 217 -7.53 -28.67 2.32
N ASP A 218 -8.79 -28.27 2.13
CA ASP A 218 -9.99 -29.01 2.54
C ASP A 218 -10.89 -29.33 1.34
N GLU A 219 -11.15 -30.62 1.09
CA GLU A 219 -11.98 -31.05 -0.04
C GLU A 219 -13.47 -30.69 0.08
N ARG A 220 -13.93 -30.21 1.24
CA ARG A 220 -15.27 -29.60 1.40
C ARG A 220 -15.40 -28.31 0.57
N LEU A 221 -14.28 -27.65 0.24
CA LEU A 221 -14.23 -26.49 -0.67
C LEU A 221 -14.32 -26.87 -2.16
N ILE A 222 -14.79 -28.07 -2.51
CA ILE A 222 -14.94 -28.53 -3.89
C ILE A 222 -16.35 -29.08 -4.09
N TYR A 223 -17.19 -28.36 -4.83
CA TYR A 223 -18.54 -28.84 -5.12
C TYR A 223 -18.53 -29.94 -6.19
N LYS A 224 -18.57 -31.19 -5.72
CA LYS A 224 -18.48 -32.38 -6.60
C LYS A 224 -19.79 -32.70 -7.34
N THR A 225 -20.93 -32.09 -6.98
CA THR A 225 -22.23 -32.27 -7.69
C THR A 225 -23.01 -30.96 -7.87
N ALA A 226 -23.71 -30.83 -8.99
CA ALA A 226 -24.52 -29.65 -9.34
C ALA A 226 -25.66 -29.36 -8.35
N SER A 227 -26.25 -30.41 -7.76
CA SER A 227 -27.37 -30.29 -6.81
C SER A 227 -26.96 -29.88 -5.40
N THR A 228 -25.67 -29.83 -5.08
CA THR A 228 -25.16 -29.33 -3.79
C THR A 228 -24.56 -27.93 -3.89
N ASP A 229 -24.21 -27.48 -5.10
CA ASP A 229 -23.62 -26.18 -5.37
C ASP A 229 -24.70 -25.10 -5.54
N PRO A 230 -24.86 -24.15 -4.59
CA PRO A 230 -25.82 -23.06 -4.72
C PRO A 230 -25.46 -22.08 -5.84
N PHE A 231 -24.24 -22.13 -6.37
CA PHE A 231 -23.75 -21.26 -7.44
C PHE A 231 -23.89 -21.85 -8.85
N HIS A 232 -24.18 -23.16 -9.00
CA HIS A 232 -24.20 -23.84 -10.31
C HIS A 232 -25.15 -23.19 -11.32
N TYR A 233 -26.28 -22.63 -10.85
CA TYR A 233 -27.27 -21.90 -11.66
C TYR A 233 -27.26 -20.38 -11.43
N ALA A 234 -26.21 -19.81 -10.82
CA ALA A 234 -26.16 -18.40 -10.45
C ALA A 234 -26.16 -17.47 -11.67
N GLN A 235 -27.25 -16.71 -11.83
CA GLN A 235 -27.44 -15.78 -12.95
C GLN A 235 -26.76 -14.41 -12.75
N THR A 236 -26.20 -14.12 -11.57
CA THR A 236 -25.55 -12.83 -11.28
C THR A 236 -24.26 -12.96 -10.48
N ALA A 237 -23.25 -12.18 -10.85
CA ALA A 237 -22.01 -12.00 -10.10
C ALA A 237 -22.25 -11.60 -8.63
N LEU A 238 -23.22 -10.71 -8.40
CA LEU A 238 -23.55 -10.19 -7.07
C LEU A 238 -24.09 -11.27 -6.12
N PHE A 239 -24.85 -12.25 -6.64
CA PHE A 239 -25.30 -13.38 -5.83
C PHE A 239 -24.14 -14.24 -5.33
N ILE A 240 -23.13 -14.48 -6.16
CA ILE A 240 -21.93 -15.26 -5.79
C ILE A 240 -21.10 -14.49 -4.76
N HIS A 241 -20.77 -13.23 -5.05
CA HIS A 241 -20.06 -12.33 -4.12
C HIS A 241 -20.76 -12.23 -2.76
N ASN A 242 -22.07 -11.96 -2.72
CA ASN A 242 -22.77 -11.70 -1.45
C ASN A 242 -22.82 -12.92 -0.54
N ASN A 243 -22.85 -14.14 -1.10
CA ASN A 243 -22.98 -15.39 -0.34
C ASN A 243 -21.65 -16.12 -0.09
N GLY A 244 -20.54 -15.68 -0.67
CA GLY A 244 -19.25 -16.38 -0.58
C GLY A 244 -18.80 -16.70 0.86
N THR A 245 -18.79 -15.70 1.76
CA THR A 245 -18.50 -15.92 3.20
C THR A 245 -19.48 -16.90 3.84
N THR A 246 -20.78 -16.72 3.57
CA THR A 246 -21.85 -17.57 4.13
C THR A 246 -21.71 -19.02 3.69
N GLU A 247 -21.28 -19.28 2.45
CA GLU A 247 -21.12 -20.63 1.94
C GLU A 247 -19.85 -21.30 2.43
N ILE A 248 -18.71 -20.59 2.41
CA ILE A 248 -17.46 -21.12 2.98
C ILE A 248 -17.65 -21.42 4.48
N ASN A 249 -18.37 -20.58 5.23
CA ASN A 249 -18.71 -20.81 6.65
C ASN A 249 -19.65 -22.01 6.91
N LYS A 250 -20.32 -22.58 5.89
CA LYS A 250 -21.07 -23.85 6.02
C LYS A 250 -20.19 -25.05 5.75
N LEU A 251 -19.26 -24.91 4.80
CA LEU A 251 -18.39 -26.00 4.34
C LEU A 251 -17.23 -26.24 5.30
N ILE A 252 -16.61 -25.17 5.80
CA ILE A 252 -15.53 -25.16 6.80
C ILE A 252 -15.89 -24.15 7.92
N SER A 253 -15.20 -24.20 9.07
CA SER A 253 -15.46 -23.24 10.15
C SER A 253 -15.05 -21.82 9.73
N GLU A 254 -15.76 -20.81 10.20
CA GLU A 254 -15.33 -19.41 10.06
C GLU A 254 -13.91 -19.19 10.63
N ASN A 255 -13.51 -19.97 11.64
CA ASN A 255 -12.18 -19.88 12.22
C ASN A 255 -11.10 -20.69 11.46
N ASP A 256 -11.44 -21.47 10.41
CA ASP A 256 -10.49 -22.29 9.64
C ASP A 256 -9.72 -21.49 8.57
N TYR A 257 -10.26 -20.32 8.16
CA TYR A 257 -9.71 -19.49 7.08
C TYR A 257 -9.75 -17.99 7.41
N ASP A 258 -9.01 -17.18 6.64
CA ASP A 258 -8.86 -15.73 6.88
C ASP A 258 -9.20 -14.87 5.65
N VAL A 259 -9.01 -15.41 4.45
CA VAL A 259 -9.45 -14.85 3.16
C VAL A 259 -10.15 -15.96 2.40
N GLY A 260 -11.22 -15.66 1.67
CA GLY A 260 -11.80 -16.64 0.75
C GLY A 260 -12.24 -16.04 -0.58
N VAL A 261 -12.26 -16.87 -1.61
CA VAL A 261 -12.69 -16.52 -2.96
C VAL A 261 -13.52 -17.67 -3.52
N VAL A 262 -14.70 -17.37 -4.06
CA VAL A 262 -15.50 -18.34 -4.82
C VAL A 262 -14.98 -18.38 -6.26
N ILE A 263 -14.46 -19.54 -6.67
CA ILE A 263 -13.89 -19.76 -7.99
C ILE A 263 -15.00 -20.27 -8.93
N HIS A 264 -15.48 -19.39 -9.80
CA HIS A 264 -16.63 -19.60 -10.68
C HIS A 264 -16.39 -18.96 -12.08
N PRO A 265 -16.92 -19.53 -13.17
CA PRO A 265 -16.85 -18.91 -14.51
C PRO A 265 -17.32 -17.46 -14.57
N GLN A 266 -16.90 -16.74 -15.62
CA GLN A 266 -17.37 -15.37 -15.91
C GLN A 266 -18.90 -15.32 -15.93
N VAL A 267 -19.49 -14.31 -15.26
CA VAL A 267 -20.95 -14.11 -15.25
C VAL A 267 -21.29 -12.85 -16.04
N GLY A 268 -21.89 -13.04 -17.22
CA GLY A 268 -22.07 -11.96 -18.19
C GLY A 268 -20.71 -11.46 -18.68
N THR A 269 -20.39 -10.19 -18.41
CA THR A 269 -19.06 -9.60 -18.67
C THR A 269 -18.14 -9.60 -17.44
N THR A 270 -18.64 -10.02 -16.27
CA THR A 270 -17.94 -9.89 -14.97
C THR A 270 -17.02 -11.07 -14.72
N GLN A 271 -15.71 -10.85 -14.74
CA GLN A 271 -14.69 -11.88 -14.48
C GLN A 271 -14.40 -12.09 -12.99
N GLY A 272 -14.66 -11.08 -12.16
CA GLY A 272 -14.52 -11.11 -10.72
C GLY A 272 -15.28 -9.96 -10.07
N LEU A 273 -15.49 -10.06 -8.77
CA LEU A 273 -16.08 -9.03 -7.92
C LEU A 273 -15.70 -9.31 -6.45
N GLY A 274 -14.87 -8.44 -5.88
CA GLY A 274 -14.44 -8.44 -4.47
C GLY A 274 -14.96 -7.24 -3.66
N SER A 275 -15.18 -7.46 -2.36
CA SER A 275 -15.65 -6.43 -1.43
C SER A 275 -14.53 -5.56 -0.88
N THR A 276 -14.58 -4.24 -1.10
CA THR A 276 -13.56 -3.31 -0.58
C THR A 276 -13.37 -3.44 0.93
N ALA A 277 -12.13 -3.68 1.36
CA ALA A 277 -11.70 -3.89 2.74
C ALA A 277 -12.38 -5.07 3.48
N GLY A 278 -12.96 -6.03 2.74
CA GLY A 278 -13.67 -7.16 3.33
C GLY A 278 -12.81 -8.08 4.20
N VAL A 279 -11.49 -8.13 4.01
CA VAL A 279 -10.59 -9.06 4.76
C VAL A 279 -10.60 -8.83 6.27
N TYR A 280 -10.86 -7.61 6.73
CA TYR A 280 -10.78 -7.25 8.15
C TYR A 280 -12.06 -7.61 8.94
N GLU A 281 -13.11 -8.05 8.25
CA GLU A 281 -14.44 -8.29 8.78
C GLU A 281 -14.86 -9.75 8.60
N LYS A 282 -15.17 -10.46 9.70
CA LYS A 282 -15.48 -11.89 9.73
C LYS A 282 -16.58 -12.32 8.74
N PHE A 283 -17.58 -11.44 8.53
CA PHE A 283 -18.70 -11.66 7.62
C PHE A 283 -18.44 -11.24 6.16
N ARG A 284 -17.33 -10.52 5.87
CA ARG A 284 -16.99 -10.02 4.51
C ARG A 284 -15.67 -10.55 3.94
N LYS A 285 -14.89 -11.30 4.72
CA LYS A 285 -13.58 -11.85 4.31
C LYS A 285 -13.59 -12.84 3.14
N ALA A 286 -14.77 -13.31 2.72
CA ALA A 286 -14.96 -14.01 1.45
C ALA A 286 -16.18 -13.50 0.67
N GLN A 287 -16.52 -12.22 0.80
CA GLN A 287 -17.38 -11.54 -0.17
C GLN A 287 -16.55 -11.25 -1.43
N CYS A 288 -16.28 -12.32 -2.19
CA CYS A 288 -15.37 -12.31 -3.31
C CYS A 288 -15.63 -13.50 -4.23
N PHE A 289 -15.75 -13.25 -5.52
CA PHE A 289 -15.67 -14.30 -6.53
C PHE A 289 -14.71 -13.90 -7.65
N ALA A 290 -14.07 -14.89 -8.27
CA ALA A 290 -13.16 -14.71 -9.40
C ALA A 290 -13.22 -15.89 -10.37
N MET A 291 -12.91 -15.65 -11.63
CA MET A 291 -12.55 -16.69 -12.59
C MET A 291 -11.24 -17.37 -12.18
N ALA A 292 -10.98 -18.56 -12.72
CA ALA A 292 -9.77 -19.34 -12.45
C ALA A 292 -8.54 -18.82 -13.25
N ASP A 293 -8.15 -17.56 -12.97
CA ASP A 293 -6.97 -16.83 -13.43
C ASP A 293 -6.26 -16.16 -12.25
N GLY A 294 -4.93 -16.25 -12.18
CA GLY A 294 -4.14 -15.71 -11.07
C GLY A 294 -4.25 -14.19 -10.93
N ALA A 295 -4.25 -13.45 -12.04
CA ALA A 295 -4.30 -11.99 -12.02
C ALA A 295 -5.67 -11.45 -11.59
N VAL A 296 -6.78 -12.07 -12.02
CA VAL A 296 -8.12 -11.74 -11.51
C VAL A 296 -8.24 -12.09 -10.03
N ILE A 297 -7.76 -13.26 -9.59
CA ILE A 297 -7.76 -13.60 -8.15
C ILE A 297 -6.96 -12.58 -7.33
N ALA A 298 -5.79 -12.14 -7.82
CA ALA A 298 -4.99 -11.10 -7.18
C ALA A 298 -5.70 -9.74 -7.12
N HIS A 299 -6.46 -9.37 -8.16
CA HIS A 299 -7.24 -8.14 -8.26
C HIS A 299 -8.38 -8.09 -7.23
N GLU A 300 -9.20 -9.14 -7.16
CA GLU A 300 -10.34 -9.16 -6.24
C GLU A 300 -9.91 -9.31 -4.77
N ILE A 301 -8.80 -10.03 -4.51
CA ILE A 301 -8.15 -10.01 -3.19
C ILE A 301 -7.59 -8.60 -2.89
N GLY A 302 -7.13 -7.83 -3.90
CA GLY A 302 -6.70 -6.45 -3.73
C GLY A 302 -7.83 -5.56 -3.19
N HIS A 303 -9.05 -5.73 -3.72
CA HIS A 303 -10.25 -5.14 -3.15
C HIS A 303 -10.51 -5.64 -1.72
N LEU A 304 -10.42 -6.95 -1.42
CA LEU A 304 -10.56 -7.45 -0.04
C LEU A 304 -9.58 -6.80 0.94
N PHE A 305 -8.32 -6.54 0.56
CA PHE A 305 -7.34 -5.81 1.37
C PHE A 305 -7.58 -4.29 1.42
N GLY A 306 -8.38 -3.76 0.49
CA GLY A 306 -8.95 -2.41 0.55
C GLY A 306 -8.36 -1.39 -0.41
N THR A 307 -7.60 -1.78 -1.43
CA THR A 307 -7.27 -0.87 -2.56
C THR A 307 -8.46 -0.77 -3.52
N LEU A 308 -8.62 0.42 -4.09
CA LEU A 308 -9.51 0.66 -5.23
C LEU A 308 -8.78 0.41 -6.56
N HIS A 309 -9.48 0.67 -7.67
CA HIS A 309 -8.89 0.78 -9.00
C HIS A 309 -7.88 1.91 -9.07
N THR A 310 -6.95 1.83 -10.02
CA THR A 310 -5.87 2.82 -10.19
C THR A 310 -5.97 3.61 -11.49
N PHE A 311 -6.71 3.14 -12.48
CA PHE A 311 -6.59 3.57 -13.87
C PHE A 311 -7.58 4.66 -14.33
N THR A 312 -7.32 5.34 -15.46
CA THR A 312 -8.15 6.48 -15.90
C THR A 312 -9.37 6.11 -16.75
N ASN A 313 -9.32 5.02 -17.52
CA ASN A 313 -10.32 4.73 -18.56
C ASN A 313 -11.18 3.52 -18.17
N GLY A 314 -12.32 3.78 -17.54
CA GLY A 314 -13.27 2.76 -17.08
C GLY A 314 -13.09 2.40 -15.60
N GLY A 315 -13.77 1.34 -15.18
CA GLY A 315 -14.01 1.07 -13.76
C GLY A 315 -14.97 2.08 -13.12
N SER A 316 -15.30 1.89 -11.85
CA SER A 316 -15.79 2.98 -11.00
C SER A 316 -14.96 3.01 -9.73
N GLN A 317 -14.88 4.18 -9.09
CA GLN A 317 -14.04 4.46 -7.92
C GLN A 317 -12.57 4.04 -8.15
N THR A 318 -11.83 4.95 -8.78
CA THR A 318 -10.42 4.81 -9.15
C THR A 318 -9.60 5.96 -8.58
N TYR A 319 -8.31 5.71 -8.32
CA TYR A 319 -7.32 6.73 -7.94
C TYR A 319 -6.87 7.62 -9.12
N TYR A 320 -7.17 7.25 -10.36
CA TYR A 320 -6.70 7.90 -11.59
C TYR A 320 -5.16 8.06 -11.69
N SER A 321 -4.41 7.22 -10.95
CA SER A 321 -2.95 7.21 -10.84
C SER A 321 -2.21 6.40 -11.92
N GLU A 322 -2.93 5.66 -12.77
CA GLU A 322 -2.38 4.94 -13.93
C GLU A 322 -3.12 5.33 -15.22
N PRO A 323 -2.44 5.66 -16.32
CA PRO A 323 -3.10 6.05 -17.57
C PRO A 323 -3.83 4.88 -18.24
N SER A 324 -4.83 5.25 -19.06
CA SER A 324 -5.67 4.35 -19.84
C SER A 324 -6.25 3.21 -18.99
N PHE A 325 -5.97 1.94 -19.29
CA PHE A 325 -6.55 0.80 -18.56
C PHE A 325 -5.72 0.33 -17.35
N GLY A 326 -4.57 0.95 -17.08
CA GLY A 326 -3.66 0.55 -16.00
C GLY A 326 -2.90 -0.76 -16.26
N MET A 327 -1.66 -0.83 -15.81
CA MET A 327 -0.76 -1.96 -16.04
C MET A 327 -0.58 -2.85 -14.81
N SER A 328 -0.84 -2.34 -13.61
CA SER A 328 -0.74 -3.09 -12.36
C SER A 328 -1.88 -4.11 -12.16
N VAL A 329 -1.83 -4.88 -11.07
CA VAL A 329 -2.90 -5.78 -10.60
C VAL A 329 -4.26 -5.08 -10.59
N MET A 330 -4.34 -3.83 -10.14
CA MET A 330 -5.61 -3.06 -10.09
C MET A 330 -6.05 -2.45 -11.42
N GLY A 331 -5.32 -2.75 -12.51
CA GLY A 331 -5.66 -2.39 -13.88
C GLY A 331 -6.52 -3.43 -14.62
N TYR A 332 -7.18 -2.97 -15.69
CA TYR A 332 -7.98 -3.78 -16.61
C TYR A 332 -7.23 -4.13 -17.92
N ASN A 333 -5.97 -3.72 -18.11
CA ASN A 333 -5.27 -3.96 -19.38
C ASN A 333 -4.96 -5.46 -19.61
N SER A 334 -5.73 -6.09 -20.49
CA SER A 334 -5.60 -7.50 -20.89
C SER A 334 -4.31 -7.82 -21.67
N ARG A 335 -3.52 -6.81 -22.05
CA ARG A 335 -2.16 -6.97 -22.61
C ARG A 335 -1.06 -6.92 -21.54
N SER A 336 -1.37 -6.61 -20.29
CA SER A 336 -0.43 -6.67 -19.16
C SER A 336 -0.34 -8.08 -18.57
N TYR A 337 0.75 -8.36 -17.86
CA TYR A 337 0.88 -9.53 -17.00
C TYR A 337 0.09 -9.37 -15.70
N ARG A 338 -0.08 -8.13 -15.22
CA ARG A 338 -0.74 -7.78 -13.95
C ARG A 338 -0.16 -8.56 -12.75
N ASP A 339 1.17 -8.59 -12.65
CA ASP A 339 1.96 -9.34 -11.65
C ASP A 339 2.61 -8.45 -10.56
N TYR A 340 2.13 -7.20 -10.43
CA TYR A 340 2.60 -6.22 -9.44
C TYR A 340 1.53 -5.19 -9.08
N PHE A 341 1.57 -4.65 -7.86
CA PHE A 341 0.78 -3.50 -7.44
C PHE A 341 1.49 -2.17 -7.76
N SER A 342 0.72 -1.13 -8.09
CA SER A 342 1.25 0.23 -8.13
C SER A 342 1.48 0.77 -6.71
N LEU A 343 2.40 1.75 -6.56
CA LEU A 343 2.75 2.31 -5.25
C LEU A 343 1.55 2.91 -4.49
N VAL A 344 0.52 3.38 -5.19
CA VAL A 344 -0.71 3.89 -4.58
C VAL A 344 -1.50 2.74 -3.94
N SER A 345 -1.69 1.62 -4.63
CA SER A 345 -2.29 0.40 -4.04
C SER A 345 -1.46 -0.13 -2.88
N ILE A 346 -0.12 -0.15 -3.02
CA ILE A 346 0.81 -0.60 -1.97
C ILE A 346 0.66 0.25 -0.70
N ALA A 347 0.67 1.58 -0.82
CA ALA A 347 0.50 2.49 0.32
C ALA A 347 -0.86 2.29 1.02
N VAL A 348 -1.96 2.18 0.24
CA VAL A 348 -3.31 2.00 0.79
C VAL A 348 -3.48 0.64 1.49
N ILE A 349 -2.92 -0.43 0.94
CA ILE A 349 -2.92 -1.75 1.59
C ILE A 349 -2.07 -1.71 2.87
N ARG A 350 -0.81 -1.26 2.79
CA ARG A 350 0.14 -1.30 3.91
C ARG A 350 -0.25 -0.41 5.08
N GLU A 351 -0.89 0.75 4.85
CA GLU A 351 -1.48 1.52 5.97
C GLU A 351 -2.58 0.74 6.68
N LYS A 352 -3.51 0.10 5.95
CA LYS A 352 -4.60 -0.68 6.56
C LYS A 352 -4.03 -1.87 7.35
N LEU A 353 -3.02 -2.54 6.81
CA LEU A 353 -2.29 -3.62 7.50
C LEU A 353 -1.62 -3.11 8.78
N ALA A 354 -0.85 -2.03 8.71
CA ALA A 354 -0.15 -1.48 9.88
C ALA A 354 -1.08 -0.96 10.99
N LYS A 355 -2.37 -0.70 10.68
CA LYS A 355 -3.38 -0.27 11.65
C LYS A 355 -4.22 -1.41 12.23
N ILE A 356 -4.17 -2.62 11.66
CA ILE A 356 -4.77 -3.80 12.30
C ILE A 356 -3.75 -4.52 13.21
N GLY A 357 -4.28 -5.14 14.26
CA GLY A 357 -3.50 -6.05 15.09
C GLY A 357 -3.10 -7.33 14.34
N TYR A 358 -2.35 -8.18 15.03
CA TYR A 358 -1.99 -9.52 14.56
C TYR A 358 -1.74 -10.44 15.76
N TYR A 359 -1.95 -11.74 15.56
CA TYR A 359 -1.57 -12.75 16.54
C TYR A 359 -0.10 -13.14 16.35
N THR A 360 0.67 -13.24 17.45
CA THR A 360 2.08 -13.71 17.43
C THR A 360 2.21 -15.24 17.41
N ASP A 361 1.09 -15.96 17.48
CA ASP A 361 1.02 -17.42 17.42
C ASP A 361 -0.07 -17.91 16.45
N LYS A 362 0.15 -19.05 15.77
CA LYS A 362 -0.85 -19.62 14.84
C LYS A 362 -2.12 -20.13 15.55
N ASN A 363 -2.10 -20.33 16.87
CA ASN A 363 -3.28 -20.71 17.66
C ASN A 363 -4.13 -19.51 18.10
N ARG A 364 -3.68 -18.27 17.85
CA ARG A 364 -4.41 -17.02 18.14
C ARG A 364 -4.70 -16.79 19.62
N THR A 365 -3.69 -17.05 20.44
CA THR A 365 -3.73 -16.87 21.90
C THR A 365 -3.07 -15.56 22.35
N GLN A 366 -2.17 -14.98 21.55
CA GLN A 366 -1.38 -13.79 21.88
C GLN A 366 -1.64 -12.68 20.85
N LEU A 367 -2.50 -11.72 21.19
CA LEU A 367 -2.85 -10.59 20.32
C LEU A 367 -1.93 -9.38 20.56
N VAL A 368 -1.27 -8.91 19.50
CA VAL A 368 -0.74 -7.54 19.43
C VAL A 368 -1.84 -6.64 18.87
N SER A 369 -2.40 -5.77 19.71
CA SER A 369 -3.46 -4.83 19.34
C SER A 369 -3.00 -3.79 18.32
N GLY A 370 -3.89 -3.42 17.39
CA GLY A 370 -3.67 -2.35 16.41
C GLY A 370 -4.46 -1.08 16.70
N GLU A 371 -4.19 -0.02 15.93
CA GLU A 371 -4.86 1.29 16.02
C GLU A 371 -6.36 1.25 15.67
N TRP A 372 -6.80 0.30 14.84
CA TRP A 372 -8.18 0.21 14.34
C TRP A 372 -8.92 -0.94 15.01
N ASN A 373 -9.70 -0.64 16.06
CA ASN A 373 -10.25 -1.66 16.96
C ASN A 373 -11.79 -1.83 16.96
N SER A 374 -12.59 -0.78 16.70
CA SER A 374 -14.05 -0.83 16.94
C SER A 374 -14.84 -1.82 16.08
N ASN A 375 -14.36 -2.14 14.87
CA ASN A 375 -15.09 -2.96 13.87
C ASN A 375 -14.29 -4.17 13.36
N ILE A 376 -13.00 -4.29 13.72
CA ILE A 376 -12.11 -5.31 13.16
C ILE A 376 -12.31 -6.64 13.87
N THR A 377 -12.76 -7.65 13.12
CA THR A 377 -13.21 -8.94 13.66
C THR A 377 -12.45 -10.13 13.08
N ASN A 378 -11.69 -9.93 12.00
CA ASN A 378 -10.85 -10.95 11.37
C ASN A 378 -9.38 -10.48 11.40
N ILE A 379 -8.62 -11.00 12.36
CA ILE A 379 -7.23 -10.63 12.64
C ILE A 379 -6.30 -11.79 12.25
N PRO A 380 -5.24 -11.55 11.45
CA PRO A 380 -4.35 -12.59 10.92
C PRO A 380 -3.29 -13.04 11.94
N TYR A 381 -2.53 -14.08 11.56
CA TYR A 381 -1.23 -14.36 12.18
C TYR A 381 -0.17 -13.42 11.59
N GLY A 382 0.79 -12.97 12.41
CA GLY A 382 1.84 -12.05 11.98
C GLY A 382 3.19 -12.37 12.63
N ILE A 383 4.23 -12.38 11.81
CA ILE A 383 5.62 -12.58 12.23
C ILE A 383 6.30 -11.21 12.26
N LYS A 384 6.67 -10.74 13.46
CA LYS A 384 7.54 -9.59 13.63
C LYS A 384 8.98 -10.02 13.31
N LEU A 385 9.67 -9.27 12.45
CA LEU A 385 10.98 -9.65 11.92
C LEU A 385 12.06 -8.61 12.24
N ASN A 386 13.30 -9.09 12.38
CA ASN A 386 14.50 -8.26 12.55
C ASN A 386 15.16 -8.08 11.18
N ASN A 387 14.96 -6.90 10.59
CA ASN A 387 15.41 -6.51 9.26
C ASN A 387 15.40 -4.98 9.23
N THR A 388 16.46 -4.35 8.70
CA THR A 388 16.53 -2.88 8.54
C THR A 388 15.65 -2.43 7.36
N ALA A 389 15.33 -1.14 7.25
CA ALA A 389 14.73 -0.62 6.03
C ALA A 389 15.83 -0.19 5.05
N PRO A 390 15.66 -0.38 3.72
CA PRO A 390 16.55 0.21 2.74
C PRO A 390 16.46 1.75 2.83
N ILE A 391 17.55 2.45 2.53
CA ILE A 391 17.65 3.91 2.70
C ILE A 391 18.01 4.56 1.36
N ILE A 392 17.15 5.46 0.89
CA ILE A 392 17.40 6.30 -0.30
C ILE A 392 18.30 7.48 0.09
N ASN A 393 19.38 7.69 -0.66
CA ASN A 393 20.20 8.89 -0.57
C ASN A 393 19.47 10.08 -1.24
N THR A 394 18.54 10.66 -0.51
CA THR A 394 17.69 11.78 -0.97
C THR A 394 18.48 13.03 -1.36
N ALA A 395 19.71 13.21 -0.86
CA ALA A 395 20.58 14.33 -1.26
C ALA A 395 21.02 14.26 -2.73
N LYS A 396 20.99 13.07 -3.36
CA LYS A 396 21.24 12.87 -4.79
C LYS A 396 19.97 13.02 -5.66
N ILE A 397 18.81 13.27 -5.06
CA ILE A 397 17.52 13.43 -5.76
C ILE A 397 17.12 14.91 -5.72
N LYS A 398 16.90 15.54 -6.89
CA LYS A 398 16.41 16.93 -6.92
C LYS A 398 14.93 16.94 -6.53
N LYS A 399 14.52 17.94 -5.75
CA LYS A 399 13.12 18.15 -5.34
C LYS A 399 12.18 18.40 -6.53
N GLU A 400 12.75 18.91 -7.63
CA GLU A 400 12.05 19.33 -8.83
C GLU A 400 13.01 19.27 -10.03
N TYR A 401 12.50 18.85 -11.18
CA TYR A 401 13.19 18.78 -12.47
C TYR A 401 12.33 19.47 -13.53
N THR A 402 12.95 20.07 -14.55
CA THR A 402 12.24 20.69 -15.69
C THR A 402 12.66 20.02 -16.99
N LEU A 403 11.70 19.69 -17.85
CA LEU A 403 11.92 19.01 -19.12
C LEU A 403 11.17 19.70 -20.26
N PRO A 404 11.74 19.80 -21.47
CA PRO A 404 10.95 20.09 -22.65
C PRO A 404 10.07 18.89 -23.02
N GLN A 405 8.81 19.13 -23.39
CA GLN A 405 7.89 18.12 -23.92
C GLN A 405 8.52 17.21 -24.99
N ASN A 406 8.16 15.92 -25.03
CA ASN A 406 8.73 14.91 -25.95
C ASN A 406 10.22 14.58 -25.73
N THR A 407 10.72 14.78 -24.51
CA THR A 407 12.06 14.36 -24.01
C THR A 407 11.90 13.15 -23.10
N PHE A 408 12.57 12.01 -23.36
CA PHE A 408 12.54 10.89 -22.42
C PHE A 408 13.25 11.25 -21.10
N PHE A 409 12.84 10.58 -20.02
CA PHE A 409 13.52 10.75 -18.75
C PHE A 409 13.63 9.45 -17.96
N GLN A 410 14.57 9.44 -17.03
CA GLN A 410 14.87 8.30 -16.15
C GLN A 410 15.24 8.81 -14.77
N PHE A 411 14.69 8.22 -13.73
CA PHE A 411 15.17 8.43 -12.38
C PHE A 411 16.29 7.45 -12.08
N TYR A 412 17.38 7.96 -11.51
CA TYR A 412 18.33 7.17 -10.75
C TYR A 412 17.99 7.33 -9.26
N ILE A 413 17.64 6.24 -8.60
CA ILE A 413 17.27 6.17 -7.18
C ILE A 413 18.44 5.50 -6.45
N PRO A 414 19.42 6.27 -5.93
CA PRO A 414 20.53 5.70 -5.19
C PRO A 414 20.05 5.27 -3.80
N ALA A 415 19.97 3.97 -3.56
CA ALA A 415 19.66 3.39 -2.26
C ALA A 415 20.76 2.44 -1.79
N GLN A 416 20.79 2.19 -0.49
CA GLN A 416 21.59 1.13 0.12
C GLN A 416 20.77 0.43 1.20
N ASP A 417 21.15 -0.79 1.51
CA ASP A 417 20.57 -1.61 2.58
C ASP A 417 21.73 -2.35 3.26
N ALA A 418 21.59 -2.70 4.54
CA ALA A 418 22.68 -3.30 5.32
C ALA A 418 22.68 -4.84 5.27
N GLU A 419 21.54 -5.45 4.92
CA GLU A 419 21.36 -6.91 4.86
C GLU A 419 21.10 -7.40 3.41
N GLN A 420 20.47 -6.58 2.55
CA GLN A 420 20.05 -6.94 1.20
C GLN A 420 20.86 -6.26 0.09
N GLN A 421 21.61 -7.04 -0.70
CA GLN A 421 22.26 -6.55 -1.93
C GLN A 421 21.29 -6.33 -3.12
N LYS A 422 20.08 -6.91 -3.05
CA LYS A 422 19.11 -6.92 -4.15
C LYS A 422 17.85 -6.16 -3.74
N LEU A 423 17.69 -4.97 -4.30
CA LEU A 423 16.58 -4.06 -4.03
C LEU A 423 15.67 -3.89 -5.25
N TYR A 424 14.41 -3.50 -5.03
CA TYR A 424 13.39 -3.31 -6.06
C TYR A 424 12.95 -1.85 -6.09
N TYR A 425 13.11 -1.20 -7.24
CA TYR A 425 12.97 0.24 -7.41
C TYR A 425 11.71 0.59 -8.20
N TYR A 426 10.96 1.57 -7.73
CA TYR A 426 9.73 2.05 -8.33
C TYR A 426 9.81 3.57 -8.53
N ALA A 427 9.28 4.07 -9.64
CA ALA A 427 8.96 5.48 -9.82
C ALA A 427 7.57 5.59 -10.43
N HIS A 428 6.63 6.23 -9.73
CA HIS A 428 5.25 6.37 -10.20
C HIS A 428 4.75 7.80 -10.07
N GLN A 429 3.97 8.24 -11.06
CA GLN A 429 3.16 9.45 -10.90
C GLN A 429 2.16 9.24 -9.76
N VAL A 430 1.93 10.29 -8.98
CA VAL A 430 0.85 10.40 -8.00
C VAL A 430 0.08 11.71 -8.21
N GLY A 431 -1.17 11.75 -7.74
CA GLY A 431 -2.13 12.78 -8.13
C GLY A 431 -3.07 12.32 -9.25
N GLY A 432 -4.11 13.11 -9.48
CA GLY A 432 -5.21 12.78 -10.38
C GLY A 432 -6.42 13.69 -10.15
N TYR A 433 -7.48 13.52 -10.93
CA TYR A 433 -8.69 14.32 -10.75
C TYR A 433 -9.36 14.02 -9.40
N GLY A 434 -9.51 15.04 -8.54
CA GLY A 434 -10.04 14.92 -7.18
C GLY A 434 -9.01 14.54 -6.10
N PHE A 435 -7.74 14.31 -6.45
CA PHE A 435 -6.73 13.88 -5.49
C PHE A 435 -6.34 15.02 -4.52
N PRO A 436 -6.39 14.83 -3.19
CA PRO A 436 -6.12 15.89 -2.22
C PRO A 436 -4.68 16.40 -2.32
N TYR A 437 -4.49 17.71 -2.38
CA TYR A 437 -3.19 18.40 -2.50
C TYR A 437 -2.45 18.23 -3.85
N PHE A 438 -3.05 17.57 -4.85
CA PHE A 438 -2.52 17.49 -6.22
C PHE A 438 -3.53 18.15 -7.17
N THR A 439 -3.11 19.22 -7.85
CA THR A 439 -3.98 20.03 -8.72
C THR A 439 -4.19 19.46 -10.11
N ASP A 440 -3.25 18.63 -10.56
CA ASP A 440 -3.13 18.22 -11.95
C ASP A 440 -3.96 16.96 -12.21
N GLY A 441 -4.51 16.88 -13.43
CA GLY A 441 -5.51 15.89 -13.80
C GLY A 441 -5.03 14.43 -13.85
N SER A 442 -5.89 13.56 -14.37
CA SER A 442 -5.68 12.12 -14.48
C SER A 442 -4.28 11.73 -14.99
N ALA A 443 -3.73 10.59 -14.56
CA ALA A 443 -2.34 10.22 -14.83
C ALA A 443 -1.97 10.23 -16.33
N LYS A 444 -0.68 10.50 -16.58
CA LYS A 444 -0.07 10.67 -17.91
C LYS A 444 1.17 9.78 -18.10
N PHE A 445 1.62 9.11 -17.05
CA PHE A 445 2.77 8.21 -17.02
C PHE A 445 2.38 6.84 -16.51
N LEU A 446 2.86 5.79 -17.20
CA LEU A 446 2.65 4.41 -16.76
C LEU A 446 3.10 4.21 -15.30
N ALA A 447 2.31 3.46 -14.53
CA ALA A 447 2.93 2.68 -13.46
C ALA A 447 3.79 1.59 -14.11
N LEU A 448 5.00 1.39 -13.60
CA LEU A 448 5.97 0.45 -14.14
C LEU A 448 6.26 -0.62 -13.09
N LYS A 449 6.42 -1.87 -13.53
CA LYS A 449 6.89 -2.93 -12.63
C LYS A 449 8.26 -2.54 -12.08
N SER A 450 8.49 -2.86 -10.81
CA SER A 450 9.75 -2.58 -10.12
C SER A 450 10.97 -3.11 -10.86
N THR A 451 11.99 -2.29 -11.04
CA THR A 451 13.29 -2.69 -11.62
C THR A 451 14.23 -3.19 -10.52
N GLN A 452 15.22 -4.03 -10.89
CA GLN A 452 16.27 -4.52 -9.98
C GLN A 452 17.59 -3.73 -10.14
N THR A 453 17.54 -2.59 -10.84
CA THR A 453 18.60 -1.60 -10.92
C THR A 453 18.02 -0.28 -10.41
N GLY A 454 18.85 0.63 -9.89
CA GLY A 454 18.37 1.94 -9.44
C GLY A 454 17.80 2.84 -10.55
N ARG A 455 17.70 2.37 -11.79
CA ARG A 455 17.13 3.08 -12.95
C ARG A 455 15.65 2.73 -13.10
N VAL A 456 14.79 3.75 -13.20
CA VAL A 456 13.40 3.62 -13.69
C VAL A 456 13.17 4.64 -14.81
N SER A 457 12.78 4.20 -16.00
CA SER A 457 12.75 5.05 -17.22
C SER A 457 11.39 5.17 -17.89
N PHE A 458 11.10 6.37 -18.38
CA PHE A 458 9.92 6.77 -19.12
C PHE A 458 10.32 7.04 -20.58
N GLU A 459 10.42 5.94 -21.31
CA GLU A 459 10.85 5.85 -22.70
C GLU A 459 9.96 4.84 -23.47
N ARG A 460 9.97 4.89 -24.81
CA ARG A 460 9.15 4.03 -25.68
C ARG A 460 9.18 2.57 -25.23
N SER A 461 8.05 2.08 -24.73
CA SER A 461 7.87 0.71 -24.25
C SER A 461 6.89 -0.02 -25.17
N TYR A 462 7.00 -1.35 -25.30
CA TYR A 462 6.22 -2.13 -26.28
C TYR A 462 5.56 -3.34 -25.62
N TYR A 463 4.31 -3.64 -26.00
CA TYR A 463 3.60 -4.81 -25.48
C TYR A 463 4.24 -6.10 -26.01
N ARG A 464 4.59 -7.03 -25.12
CA ARG A 464 5.06 -8.38 -25.51
C ARG A 464 4.02 -9.18 -26.32
N LYS A 465 2.75 -8.75 -26.32
CA LYS A 465 1.62 -9.40 -27.01
C LYS A 465 1.66 -9.28 -28.53
N ASP A 466 1.96 -8.08 -29.02
CA ASP A 466 1.70 -7.66 -30.39
C ASP A 466 2.71 -6.62 -30.90
N LEU A 467 3.69 -6.26 -30.08
CA LEU A 467 4.76 -5.30 -30.35
C LEU A 467 4.26 -3.89 -30.72
N TYR A 468 3.01 -3.55 -30.39
CA TYR A 468 2.54 -2.17 -30.41
C TYR A 468 3.19 -1.36 -29.27
N GLU A 469 3.41 -0.08 -29.51
CA GLU A 469 3.92 0.86 -28.50
C GLU A 469 2.86 1.03 -27.40
N ILE A 470 3.30 1.01 -26.14
CA ILE A 470 2.44 1.22 -24.98
C ILE A 470 2.17 2.72 -24.88
N GLU A 471 0.90 3.09 -24.98
CA GLU A 471 0.40 4.44 -24.73
C GLU A 471 0.92 4.98 -23.39
N ASN A 472 1.23 6.27 -23.30
CA ASN A 472 1.80 6.92 -22.11
C ASN A 472 3.16 6.37 -21.61
N SER A 473 3.86 5.51 -22.37
CA SER A 473 5.26 5.16 -22.09
C SER A 473 6.23 6.33 -22.33
N SER A 474 5.89 7.22 -23.27
CA SER A 474 6.68 8.39 -23.62
C SER A 474 6.00 9.71 -23.16
N PRO A 475 6.73 10.66 -22.55
CA PRO A 475 6.22 11.98 -22.15
C PRO A 475 5.80 12.87 -23.34
N THR A 476 4.49 13.02 -23.55
CA THR A 476 3.91 13.92 -24.56
C THR A 476 3.13 15.11 -23.98
N ALA A 477 2.68 15.01 -22.73
CA ALA A 477 1.84 16.02 -22.08
C ALA A 477 2.67 17.03 -21.25
N THR A 478 2.29 18.30 -21.29
CA THR A 478 2.82 19.38 -20.44
C THR A 478 2.02 19.49 -19.13
N GLY A 479 2.68 19.84 -18.03
CA GLY A 479 2.08 19.88 -16.69
C GLY A 479 3.12 19.77 -15.55
N THR A 480 2.63 19.77 -14.30
CA THR A 480 3.45 19.64 -13.08
C THR A 480 3.22 18.25 -12.47
N TYR A 481 4.06 17.28 -12.85
CA TYR A 481 3.84 15.89 -12.48
C TYR A 481 4.56 15.53 -11.19
N HIS A 482 3.79 15.07 -10.20
CA HIS A 482 4.31 14.65 -8.90
C HIS A 482 4.68 13.16 -8.95
N PHE A 483 5.87 12.81 -8.47
CA PHE A 483 6.37 11.43 -8.46
C PHE A 483 6.73 10.96 -7.04
N TRP A 484 6.32 9.73 -6.72
CA TRP A 484 6.94 8.94 -5.66
C TRP A 484 8.04 8.07 -6.26
N LEU A 485 9.23 8.16 -5.68
CA LEU A 485 10.37 7.29 -5.95
C LEU A 485 10.53 6.39 -4.72
N ALA A 486 10.51 5.08 -4.89
CA ALA A 486 10.54 4.16 -3.74
C ALA A 486 11.48 2.98 -4.00
N VAL A 487 11.97 2.40 -2.91
CA VAL A 487 12.80 1.20 -2.90
C VAL A 487 12.27 0.22 -1.87
N ASN A 488 12.33 -1.08 -2.17
CA ASN A 488 12.11 -2.15 -1.21
C ASN A 488 13.24 -3.20 -1.26
N ASP A 489 13.24 -4.06 -0.25
CA ASP A 489 14.24 -5.09 0.08
C ASP A 489 13.75 -6.52 -0.20
N ALA A 490 12.70 -6.69 -1.02
CA ALA A 490 11.86 -7.88 -1.02
C ALA A 490 12.55 -9.19 -1.45
N ASN A 491 12.66 -10.13 -0.51
CA ASN A 491 13.17 -11.49 -0.75
C ASN A 491 12.05 -12.55 -0.75
N THR A 492 11.41 -12.81 -1.91
CA THR A 492 10.35 -13.84 -2.03
C THR A 492 10.86 -15.29 -1.91
N SER A 493 12.19 -15.49 -1.95
CA SER A 493 12.81 -16.79 -1.68
C SER A 493 12.91 -17.11 -0.18
N ASP A 494 12.90 -16.10 0.70
CA ASP A 494 12.92 -16.30 2.15
C ASP A 494 11.56 -16.04 2.79
N LYS A 495 10.88 -17.14 3.15
CA LYS A 495 9.62 -17.15 3.90
C LYS A 495 9.67 -16.42 5.26
N ASN A 496 10.87 -16.15 5.80
CA ASN A 496 11.10 -15.47 7.07
C ASN A 496 11.54 -14.00 6.88
N HIS A 497 11.50 -13.46 5.67
CA HIS A 497 11.77 -12.04 5.40
C HIS A 497 10.44 -11.28 5.18
N GLY A 498 10.35 -10.05 5.69
CA GLY A 498 9.17 -9.18 5.58
C GLY A 498 9.58 -7.82 5.05
N VAL A 499 8.84 -7.31 4.07
CA VAL A 499 9.32 -6.25 3.18
C VAL A 499 9.20 -4.86 3.82
N TYR A 500 10.31 -4.12 3.85
CA TYR A 500 10.38 -2.71 4.22
C TYR A 500 10.50 -1.82 2.99
N TYR A 501 10.13 -0.55 3.15
CA TYR A 501 10.18 0.46 2.11
C TYR A 501 10.77 1.76 2.65
N ASP A 502 11.49 2.46 1.78
CA ASP A 502 11.74 3.90 1.88
C ASP A 502 11.26 4.61 0.60
N GLN A 503 10.96 5.91 0.72
CA GLN A 503 10.30 6.71 -0.30
C GLN A 503 10.83 8.14 -0.33
N ALA A 504 11.32 8.57 -1.49
CA ALA A 504 11.55 9.95 -1.84
C ALA A 504 10.40 10.52 -2.70
N TYR A 505 10.32 11.85 -2.77
CA TYR A 505 9.36 12.58 -3.59
C TYR A 505 10.09 13.59 -4.49
N THR A 506 9.60 13.77 -5.71
CA THR A 506 10.07 14.81 -6.64
C THR A 506 8.94 15.30 -7.56
N LYS A 507 9.20 16.42 -8.24
CA LYS A 507 8.36 16.96 -9.31
C LYS A 507 9.07 16.91 -10.66
N VAL A 508 8.28 16.72 -11.72
CA VAL A 508 8.73 16.83 -13.11
C VAL A 508 7.83 17.82 -13.84
N ASN A 509 8.38 19.00 -14.11
CA ASN A 509 7.71 20.08 -14.82
C ASN A 509 7.96 19.91 -16.31
N ILE A 510 6.95 19.50 -17.07
CA ILE A 510 7.07 19.33 -18.52
C ILE A 510 6.51 20.57 -19.20
N VAL A 511 7.39 21.31 -19.88
CA VAL A 511 7.11 22.62 -20.46
C VAL A 511 7.22 22.61 -21.98
N ALA A 512 6.65 23.62 -22.63
CA ALA A 512 6.94 23.87 -24.05
C ALA A 512 8.40 24.29 -24.22
N GLY A 513 9.10 23.67 -25.17
CA GLY A 513 10.53 23.87 -25.43
C GLY A 513 11.03 22.91 -26.50
N THR A 514 12.32 22.94 -26.78
CA THR A 514 12.97 22.05 -27.76
C THR A 514 13.25 20.67 -27.13
N PRO A 515 12.66 19.56 -27.60
CA PRO A 515 12.88 18.23 -27.02
C PRO A 515 14.36 17.83 -27.07
N PHE A 516 14.90 17.31 -25.98
CA PHE A 516 16.20 16.65 -25.99
C PHE A 516 16.07 15.33 -26.75
N LYS A 517 16.62 15.28 -27.97
CA LYS A 517 16.33 14.21 -28.93
C LYS A 517 17.43 14.04 -29.97
N MET A 518 17.85 12.81 -30.23
CA MET A 518 18.82 12.45 -31.25
C MET A 518 18.30 12.76 -32.67
N THR A 519 19.16 13.34 -33.52
CA THR A 519 18.82 13.76 -34.88
C THR A 519 19.71 13.15 -35.96
N SER A 520 20.95 12.74 -35.63
CA SER A 520 21.81 12.01 -36.57
C SER A 520 22.88 11.16 -35.89
N GLY A 521 23.57 10.33 -36.68
CA GLY A 521 24.67 9.46 -36.27
C GLY A 521 24.27 7.99 -36.16
N TYR A 522 22.99 7.71 -35.92
CA TYR A 522 22.49 6.35 -35.74
C TYR A 522 22.41 5.55 -37.04
N LYS A 523 22.86 4.29 -36.98
CA LYS A 523 22.84 3.30 -38.07
C LYS A 523 22.29 1.97 -37.57
N GLN A 524 21.75 1.15 -38.48
CA GLN A 524 21.36 -0.25 -38.21
C GLN A 524 22.58 -1.18 -38.03
N LYS A 525 23.75 -0.77 -38.54
CA LYS A 525 24.99 -1.53 -38.46
C LYS A 525 26.19 -0.59 -38.47
N TYR A 526 27.17 -0.89 -37.63
CA TYR A 526 28.49 -0.24 -37.60
C TYR A 526 29.61 -1.26 -37.73
N ASN A 527 30.83 -0.79 -37.92
CA ASN A 527 32.04 -1.57 -37.77
C ASN A 527 32.64 -1.37 -36.38
N ALA A 528 33.27 -2.40 -35.82
CA ALA A 528 34.11 -2.28 -34.63
C ALA A 528 35.25 -1.27 -34.89
N GLY A 529 35.39 -0.27 -34.02
CA GLY A 529 36.34 0.84 -34.18
C GLY A 529 35.84 2.01 -35.04
N GLU A 530 34.59 2.00 -35.49
CA GLU A 530 34.05 3.08 -36.30
C GLU A 530 33.87 4.37 -35.49
N LYS A 531 34.42 5.49 -35.99
CA LYS A 531 34.15 6.83 -35.46
C LYS A 531 32.77 7.32 -35.94
N VAL A 532 31.93 7.74 -35.00
CA VAL A 532 30.55 8.16 -35.26
C VAL A 532 30.26 9.48 -34.55
N THR A 533 29.87 10.50 -35.31
CA THR A 533 29.35 11.76 -34.75
C THR A 533 27.85 11.64 -34.51
N PHE A 534 27.45 11.58 -33.24
CA PHE A 534 26.05 11.69 -32.84
C PHE A 534 25.67 13.16 -32.70
N LYS A 535 24.43 13.49 -33.06
CA LYS A 535 23.83 14.81 -32.86
C LYS A 535 22.48 14.72 -32.20
N TRP A 536 22.15 15.72 -31.39
CA TRP A 536 20.89 15.84 -30.68
C TRP A 536 20.48 17.32 -30.55
N ASN A 537 19.19 17.54 -30.31
CA ASN A 537 18.63 18.85 -30.00
C ASN A 537 18.83 19.18 -28.51
N VAL A 538 19.02 20.45 -28.18
CA VAL A 538 19.18 20.95 -26.80
C VAL A 538 18.37 22.24 -26.62
N ASP A 539 17.60 22.34 -25.54
CA ASP A 539 17.02 23.62 -25.12
C ASP A 539 17.94 24.33 -24.11
N ALA A 540 18.63 25.37 -24.58
CA ALA A 540 19.58 26.14 -23.77
C ALA A 540 18.93 26.85 -22.57
N ASN A 541 17.61 27.11 -22.61
CA ASN A 541 16.87 27.76 -21.53
C ASN A 541 16.55 26.80 -20.37
N ILE A 542 16.52 25.50 -20.64
CA ILE A 542 16.18 24.46 -19.67
C ILE A 542 17.43 23.78 -19.10
N PHE A 543 18.40 23.45 -19.97
CA PHE A 543 19.56 22.66 -19.54
C PHE A 543 20.73 23.50 -19.00
N GLY A 544 20.82 24.80 -19.33
CA GLY A 544 21.94 25.65 -18.91
C GLY A 544 23.23 25.43 -19.72
N GLY A 545 24.04 26.49 -19.83
CA GLY A 545 25.21 26.53 -20.72
C GLY A 545 26.42 25.71 -20.26
N ASP A 546 26.43 25.27 -19.00
CA ASP A 546 27.46 24.42 -18.38
C ASP A 546 27.08 22.93 -18.33
N SER A 547 25.86 22.58 -18.76
CA SER A 547 25.40 21.20 -18.77
C SER A 547 26.25 20.28 -19.65
N LYS A 548 26.33 19.02 -19.24
CA LYS A 548 27.14 17.98 -19.88
C LYS A 548 26.30 16.75 -20.18
N VAL A 549 26.71 15.98 -21.17
CA VAL A 549 26.14 14.67 -21.48
C VAL A 549 27.17 13.56 -21.31
N ARG A 550 26.69 12.34 -21.11
CA ARG A 550 27.46 11.11 -21.36
C ARG A 550 26.77 10.26 -22.42
N ILE A 551 27.55 9.53 -23.21
CA ILE A 551 27.07 8.63 -24.25
C ILE A 551 27.38 7.20 -23.83
N LEU A 552 26.34 6.38 -23.73
CA LEU A 552 26.38 5.01 -23.26
C LEU A 552 25.85 4.06 -24.34
N MET A 553 26.28 2.80 -24.30
CA MET A 553 25.79 1.74 -25.17
C MET A 553 25.37 0.49 -24.38
N SER A 554 24.25 -0.08 -24.81
CA SER A 554 23.74 -1.40 -24.45
C SER A 554 24.14 -2.44 -25.49
N ASP A 555 24.39 -3.67 -25.04
CA ASP A 555 24.57 -4.91 -25.81
C ASP A 555 23.38 -5.89 -25.61
N ASP A 556 22.33 -5.46 -24.91
CA ASP A 556 21.18 -6.27 -24.48
C ASP A 556 19.81 -5.62 -24.77
N PHE A 557 19.75 -4.77 -25.81
CA PHE A 557 18.54 -4.08 -26.30
C PHE A 557 17.97 -2.99 -25.38
N GLY A 558 18.82 -2.40 -24.55
CA GLY A 558 18.49 -1.25 -23.68
C GLY A 558 18.18 -1.62 -22.22
N GLU A 559 18.25 -2.91 -21.87
CA GLU A 559 18.03 -3.41 -20.50
C GLU A 559 19.16 -2.91 -19.55
N THR A 560 20.43 -2.96 -20.00
CA THR A 560 21.60 -2.39 -19.30
C THR A 560 22.50 -1.60 -20.25
N TYR A 561 23.37 -0.74 -19.70
CA TYR A 561 24.25 0.16 -20.48
C TYR A 561 25.71 0.01 -20.05
N LYS A 562 26.27 -1.19 -20.29
CA LYS A 562 27.61 -1.61 -19.79
C LYS A 562 28.80 -0.83 -20.38
N TYR A 563 28.61 -0.14 -21.49
CA TYR A 563 29.69 0.52 -22.23
C TYR A 563 29.54 2.03 -22.17
N THR A 564 30.38 2.70 -21.39
CA THR A 564 30.61 4.15 -21.57
C THR A 564 31.36 4.36 -22.89
N LEU A 565 30.73 5.05 -23.85
CA LEU A 565 31.40 5.47 -25.10
C LEU A 565 32.06 6.84 -24.94
N LEU A 566 31.48 7.71 -24.11
CA LEU A 566 32.01 9.03 -23.76
C LEU A 566 31.51 9.44 -22.37
N ALA A 567 32.41 9.50 -21.39
CA ALA A 567 32.07 9.75 -19.98
C ALA A 567 31.58 11.18 -19.71
N SER A 568 32.03 12.17 -20.48
CA SER A 568 31.55 13.56 -20.36
C SER A 568 31.85 14.36 -21.63
N ALA A 569 30.89 15.16 -22.07
CA ALA A 569 31.06 16.19 -23.10
C ALA A 569 30.10 17.37 -22.86
N PRO A 570 30.40 18.59 -23.34
CA PRO A 570 29.46 19.71 -23.29
C PRO A 570 28.14 19.38 -23.99
N ASN A 571 27.01 19.80 -23.42
CA ASN A 571 25.68 19.58 -23.97
C ASN A 571 25.36 20.58 -25.10
N ASN A 572 26.14 20.54 -26.18
CA ASN A 572 26.06 21.47 -27.32
C ASN A 572 25.36 20.87 -28.56
N GLY A 573 24.77 19.68 -28.43
CA GLY A 573 24.06 18.98 -29.51
C GLY A 573 24.93 18.14 -30.44
N THR A 574 26.24 17.97 -30.19
CA THR A 574 27.10 17.11 -31.03
C THR A 574 28.29 16.51 -30.28
N ALA A 575 28.61 15.23 -30.53
CA ALA A 575 29.82 14.58 -30.04
C ALA A 575 30.27 13.44 -30.98
N GLU A 576 31.58 13.24 -31.11
CA GLU A 576 32.14 12.04 -31.74
C GLU A 576 32.46 10.99 -30.67
N VAL A 577 32.12 9.73 -30.97
CA VAL A 577 32.51 8.55 -30.19
C VAL A 577 33.11 7.49 -31.11
N THR A 578 33.76 6.48 -30.52
CA THR A 578 34.22 5.28 -31.26
C THR A 578 33.39 4.08 -30.84
N ILE A 579 32.85 3.34 -31.81
CA ILE A 579 32.10 2.09 -31.56
C ILE A 579 33.10 1.02 -31.04
N PRO A 580 32.82 0.34 -29.92
CA PRO A 580 33.79 -0.53 -29.26
C PRO A 580 34.12 -1.78 -30.10
N HIS A 581 35.32 -2.33 -29.88
CA HIS A 581 35.80 -3.52 -30.59
C HIS A 581 35.20 -4.84 -30.07
N ILE A 582 33.89 -4.95 -30.19
CA ILE A 582 33.10 -6.16 -29.90
C ILE A 582 32.40 -6.66 -31.18
N SER A 583 31.87 -7.88 -31.12
CA SER A 583 30.91 -8.40 -32.11
C SER A 583 29.52 -8.34 -31.50
N LEU A 584 28.55 -7.71 -32.18
CA LEU A 584 27.19 -7.57 -31.67
C LEU A 584 26.17 -7.91 -32.78
N GLY A 585 25.45 -9.01 -32.59
CA GLY A 585 24.50 -9.53 -33.57
C GLY A 585 23.05 -9.13 -33.30
N ARG A 586 22.13 -9.91 -33.87
CA ARG A 586 20.69 -9.80 -33.64
C ARG A 586 20.21 -10.89 -32.67
N LYS A 587 19.13 -10.61 -31.93
CA LYS A 587 18.45 -11.58 -31.05
C LYS A 587 16.96 -11.57 -31.35
N THR A 588 16.30 -12.71 -31.21
CA THR A 588 14.83 -12.79 -31.28
C THR A 588 14.24 -12.10 -30.04
N GLN A 589 13.69 -10.91 -30.23
CA GLN A 589 12.97 -10.17 -29.21
C GLN A 589 11.56 -10.71 -29.09
N PHE A 590 11.12 -10.94 -27.85
CA PHE A 590 9.78 -11.45 -27.49
C PHE A 590 9.42 -12.79 -28.18
N GLY A 591 10.43 -13.47 -28.73
CA GLY A 591 10.34 -14.75 -29.44
C GLY A 591 9.72 -14.70 -30.85
N SER A 592 9.24 -13.55 -31.33
CA SER A 592 8.63 -13.40 -32.67
C SER A 592 9.53 -12.72 -33.71
N THR A 593 10.33 -11.71 -33.31
CA THR A 593 10.95 -10.77 -34.27
C THR A 593 12.42 -10.51 -33.95
N THR A 594 13.29 -10.43 -34.96
CA THR A 594 14.75 -10.45 -34.77
C THR A 594 15.39 -9.07 -35.01
N SER A 595 15.72 -8.38 -33.93
CA SER A 595 16.31 -7.03 -33.93
C SER A 595 17.78 -7.01 -33.51
N GLY A 596 18.53 -6.00 -33.93
CA GLY A 596 19.92 -5.80 -33.50
C GLY A 596 19.99 -5.53 -32.00
N LEU A 597 21.02 -5.98 -31.31
CA LEU A 597 21.11 -5.86 -29.85
C LEU A 597 21.57 -4.48 -29.35
N GLY A 598 22.28 -3.71 -30.18
CA GLY A 598 22.87 -2.44 -29.77
C GLY A 598 21.84 -1.34 -29.57
N ILE A 599 21.90 -0.59 -28.46
CA ILE A 599 21.17 0.68 -28.26
C ILE A 599 22.16 1.74 -27.75
N ILE A 600 22.20 2.91 -28.39
CA ILE A 600 22.90 4.08 -27.85
C ILE A 600 21.90 4.89 -27.02
N LYS A 601 22.35 5.34 -25.84
CA LYS A 601 21.69 6.36 -25.02
C LYS A 601 22.60 7.58 -24.90
N ILE A 602 22.03 8.76 -25.07
CA ILE A 602 22.65 10.02 -24.67
C ILE A 602 21.85 10.55 -23.48
N GLU A 603 22.50 10.83 -22.37
CA GLU A 603 21.86 11.34 -21.16
C GLU A 603 22.59 12.55 -20.59
N VAL A 604 21.83 13.49 -20.02
CA VAL A 604 22.34 14.72 -19.41
C VAL A 604 22.80 14.41 -17.98
N ILE A 605 24.06 14.71 -17.68
CA ILE A 605 24.67 14.50 -16.37
C ILE A 605 23.98 15.42 -15.34
N ASP A 606 23.80 14.92 -14.11
CA ASP A 606 23.05 15.57 -13.02
C ASP A 606 21.61 15.97 -13.37
N HIS A 607 21.02 15.35 -14.40
CA HIS A 607 19.62 15.52 -14.78
C HIS A 607 18.95 14.17 -15.08
N ILE A 608 17.62 14.16 -15.14
CA ILE A 608 16.84 12.97 -15.52
C ILE A 608 16.67 12.81 -17.02
N ALA A 609 17.16 13.75 -17.86
CA ALA A 609 16.85 13.81 -19.29
C ALA A 609 17.75 12.90 -20.13
N HIS A 610 17.16 12.18 -21.08
CA HIS A 610 17.89 11.35 -22.05
C HIS A 610 17.13 11.16 -23.37
N ASP A 611 17.79 10.57 -24.36
CA ASP A 611 17.14 9.94 -25.51
C ASP A 611 17.91 8.67 -25.93
N ILE A 612 17.23 7.76 -26.64
CA ILE A 612 17.77 6.49 -27.11
C ILE A 612 17.50 6.28 -28.61
N THR A 613 18.44 5.63 -29.28
CA THR A 613 18.25 5.11 -30.65
C THR A 613 17.03 4.19 -30.73
N ASN A 614 16.46 4.03 -31.93
CA ASN A 614 15.24 3.24 -32.15
C ASN A 614 15.29 1.88 -31.44
N ASN A 615 14.42 1.69 -30.45
CA ASN A 615 14.28 0.48 -29.64
C ASN A 615 12.99 -0.30 -29.97
N ASN A 616 12.34 0.01 -31.10
CA ASN A 616 11.16 -0.73 -31.56
C ASN A 616 11.54 -2.21 -31.83
N PRO A 617 10.87 -3.21 -31.24
CA PRO A 617 11.24 -4.61 -31.36
C PRO A 617 11.25 -5.17 -32.79
N ASN A 618 10.60 -4.51 -33.75
CA ASN A 618 10.47 -4.98 -35.12
C ASN A 618 11.58 -4.52 -36.07
N ASN A 619 12.20 -3.36 -35.81
CA ASN A 619 13.19 -2.75 -36.70
C ASN A 619 14.25 -1.92 -35.94
N GLY A 620 14.36 -2.12 -34.64
CA GLY A 620 15.22 -1.38 -33.73
C GLY A 620 16.57 -2.05 -33.48
N GLY A 621 17.34 -1.33 -32.66
CA GLY A 621 18.72 -1.62 -32.32
C GLY A 621 19.66 -1.62 -33.51
N PHE A 622 20.88 -2.07 -33.27
CA PHE A 622 21.92 -2.18 -34.29
C PHE A 622 22.86 -3.37 -34.07
N GLU A 623 23.63 -3.66 -35.12
CA GLU A 623 24.69 -4.66 -35.12
C GLU A 623 26.09 -4.00 -35.17
N ILE A 624 27.09 -4.66 -34.57
CA ILE A 624 28.50 -4.28 -34.70
C ILE A 624 29.21 -5.44 -35.42
N GLN A 625 29.75 -5.16 -36.60
CA GLN A 625 30.59 -6.10 -37.32
C GLN A 625 31.97 -6.18 -36.67
N ALA A 626 32.36 -7.40 -36.29
CA ALA A 626 33.65 -7.68 -35.67
C ALA A 626 34.84 -7.15 -36.50
N SER A 627 35.83 -6.59 -35.82
CA SER A 627 37.11 -6.19 -36.40
C SER A 627 38.03 -7.39 -36.62
N ALA A 628 39.07 -7.22 -37.45
CA ALA A 628 40.10 -8.24 -37.66
C ALA A 628 40.77 -8.69 -36.34
N ILE A 629 40.92 -7.75 -35.40
CA ILE A 629 41.40 -7.96 -34.03
C ILE A 629 40.19 -8.11 -33.08
N THR A 630 40.28 -9.03 -32.12
CA THR A 630 39.32 -9.25 -31.03
C THR A 630 40.08 -9.36 -29.69
N PHE A 631 39.57 -8.72 -28.63
CA PHE A 631 40.16 -8.81 -27.29
C PHE A 631 39.63 -10.02 -26.51
N GLN A 632 40.43 -10.49 -25.54
CA GLN A 632 40.15 -11.63 -24.66
C GLN A 632 40.55 -11.28 -23.22
N ASN A 633 39.92 -11.92 -22.23
CA ASN A 633 40.10 -11.63 -20.79
C ASN A 633 39.87 -10.14 -20.44
N THR A 634 38.96 -9.47 -21.16
CA THR A 634 38.53 -8.11 -20.85
C THR A 634 37.75 -8.07 -19.53
N PRO A 635 38.05 -7.12 -18.62
CA PRO A 635 37.19 -6.83 -17.47
C PRO A 635 35.90 -6.12 -17.93
N GLU A 636 34.96 -5.91 -17.01
CA GLU A 636 33.73 -5.17 -17.31
C GLU A 636 34.04 -3.75 -17.85
N PRO A 637 33.45 -3.30 -18.98
CA PRO A 637 33.84 -2.07 -19.67
C PRO A 637 33.50 -0.78 -18.90
N THR A 638 32.55 -0.84 -17.96
CA THR A 638 32.23 0.25 -17.05
C THR A 638 31.85 -0.32 -15.69
N ILE A 639 32.51 0.17 -14.64
CA ILE A 639 32.22 -0.17 -13.24
C ILE A 639 32.17 1.10 -12.38
N GLU A 640 31.42 1.05 -11.29
CA GLU A 640 31.48 2.03 -10.21
C GLU A 640 32.06 1.35 -8.96
N VAL A 641 33.00 2.00 -8.27
CA VAL A 641 33.69 1.46 -7.08
C VAL A 641 33.84 2.53 -6.01
N LYS A 642 33.97 2.12 -4.75
CA LYS A 642 34.34 3.04 -3.65
C LYS A 642 35.81 3.41 -3.73
N LYS A 643 36.20 4.52 -3.10
CA LYS A 643 37.61 4.91 -3.00
C LYS A 643 38.40 3.82 -2.28
N GLY A 644 39.62 3.54 -2.77
CA GLY A 644 40.42 2.40 -2.29
C GLY A 644 39.95 1.01 -2.71
N GLN A 645 38.80 0.85 -3.39
CA GLN A 645 38.31 -0.43 -3.93
C GLN A 645 38.51 -0.56 -5.46
N VAL A 646 39.47 0.17 -6.02
CA VAL A 646 39.84 0.09 -7.45
C VAL A 646 40.43 -1.29 -7.75
N PRO A 647 39.87 -2.08 -8.70
CA PRO A 647 40.39 -3.40 -9.03
C PRO A 647 41.79 -3.33 -9.66
N GLU A 648 42.60 -4.36 -9.45
CA GLU A 648 43.89 -4.52 -10.12
C GLU A 648 43.74 -4.55 -11.66
N LYS A 649 44.84 -4.28 -12.35
CA LYS A 649 44.90 -4.28 -13.82
C LYS A 649 44.66 -5.70 -14.38
N ALA A 650 43.59 -5.85 -15.15
CA ALA A 650 43.29 -7.10 -15.85
C ALA A 650 44.34 -7.48 -16.91
N ASN A 651 44.63 -8.79 -17.02
CA ASN A 651 45.52 -9.36 -18.04
C ASN A 651 44.80 -9.56 -19.38
N VAL A 652 44.44 -8.44 -20.02
CA VAL A 652 43.77 -8.40 -21.32
C VAL A 652 44.73 -8.84 -22.44
N MET A 653 44.26 -9.77 -23.27
CA MET A 653 44.98 -10.26 -24.46
C MET A 653 44.22 -9.84 -25.73
N ALA A 654 44.86 -9.95 -26.90
CA ALA A 654 44.19 -9.80 -28.18
C ALA A 654 44.57 -10.93 -29.16
N VAL A 655 43.71 -11.17 -30.14
CA VAL A 655 43.96 -12.05 -31.28
C VAL A 655 43.55 -11.36 -32.58
N SER A 656 44.32 -11.54 -33.66
CA SER A 656 43.94 -11.12 -35.02
C SER A 656 43.67 -12.31 -35.94
N THR A 657 42.80 -12.08 -36.92
CA THR A 657 42.54 -12.96 -38.08
C THR A 657 43.37 -12.60 -39.32
N CYS A 658 44.21 -11.55 -39.24
CA CYS A 658 45.19 -11.18 -40.28
C CYS A 658 46.15 -12.34 -40.59
N GLY A 659 46.58 -12.44 -41.86
CA GLY A 659 47.60 -13.40 -42.31
C GLY A 659 47.15 -14.86 -42.43
N GLY A 660 45.94 -15.20 -41.98
CA GLY A 660 45.38 -16.55 -42.01
C GLY A 660 45.67 -17.33 -40.72
N GLY A 661 44.60 -17.81 -40.08
CA GLY A 661 44.65 -18.36 -38.72
C GLY A 661 44.39 -17.29 -37.65
N SER A 662 44.61 -17.64 -36.39
CA SER A 662 44.47 -16.72 -35.25
C SER A 662 45.85 -16.40 -34.67
N GLN A 663 46.29 -15.16 -34.81
CA GLN A 663 47.59 -14.67 -34.32
C GLN A 663 47.39 -13.96 -32.98
N SER A 664 48.10 -14.36 -31.93
CA SER A 664 48.04 -13.67 -30.63
C SER A 664 48.84 -12.37 -30.65
N ILE A 665 48.28 -11.32 -30.04
CA ILE A 665 48.86 -9.98 -29.94
C ILE A 665 48.82 -9.56 -28.47
N THR A 666 49.96 -9.08 -27.95
CA THR A 666 50.03 -8.44 -26.63
C THR A 666 49.62 -6.97 -26.77
N PRO A 667 48.52 -6.51 -26.15
CA PRO A 667 48.13 -5.10 -26.23
C PRO A 667 49.11 -4.20 -25.47
N THR A 668 49.35 -3.01 -26.01
CA THR A 668 49.90 -1.90 -25.23
C THR A 668 48.85 -1.38 -24.24
N TYR A 669 49.27 -0.76 -23.15
CA TYR A 669 48.40 -0.31 -22.05
C TYR A 669 48.70 1.13 -21.65
N LYS A 670 47.64 1.91 -21.39
CA LYS A 670 47.67 3.24 -20.78
C LYS A 670 46.61 3.32 -19.69
N GLU A 671 46.89 4.10 -18.65
CA GLU A 671 45.97 4.45 -17.58
C GLU A 671 45.99 5.97 -17.38
N GLU A 672 44.82 6.55 -17.14
CA GLU A 672 44.62 7.97 -16.84
C GLU A 672 43.70 8.05 -15.62
N GLU A 673 44.00 8.93 -14.65
CA GLU A 673 43.31 9.01 -13.36
C GLU A 673 42.92 10.44 -13.03
N THR A 674 41.74 10.58 -12.40
CA THR A 674 41.18 11.78 -11.79
C THR A 674 40.45 11.36 -10.51
N ASP A 675 40.17 12.28 -9.59
CA ASP A 675 39.60 11.99 -8.26
C ASP A 675 38.30 11.15 -8.27
N THR A 676 37.55 11.16 -9.38
CA THR A 676 36.26 10.48 -9.56
C THR A 676 36.23 9.48 -10.73
N LEU A 677 37.31 9.31 -11.49
CA LEU A 677 37.34 8.43 -12.67
C LEU A 677 38.76 8.00 -13.03
N ILE A 678 38.95 6.67 -13.16
CA ILE A 678 40.10 6.06 -13.87
C ILE A 678 39.65 5.55 -15.24
N ILE A 679 40.47 5.77 -16.26
CA ILE A 679 40.29 5.27 -17.63
C ILE A 679 41.49 4.38 -17.98
N ARG A 680 41.22 3.09 -18.21
CA ARG A 680 42.22 2.11 -18.68
C ARG A 680 42.01 1.84 -20.16
N THR A 681 43.07 1.97 -20.95
CA THR A 681 43.04 1.77 -22.40
C THR A 681 44.04 0.70 -22.80
N TRP A 682 43.58 -0.29 -23.58
CA TRP A 682 44.42 -1.32 -24.20
C TRP A 682 44.35 -1.17 -25.72
N THR A 683 45.50 -1.06 -26.38
CA THR A 683 45.59 -0.88 -27.85
C THR A 683 46.43 -1.99 -28.45
N ALA A 684 45.84 -2.71 -29.40
CA ALA A 684 46.47 -3.80 -30.14
C ALA A 684 46.54 -3.44 -31.64
N THR A 685 47.68 -3.70 -32.26
CA THR A 685 47.90 -3.53 -33.70
C THR A 685 48.43 -4.84 -34.29
N ASP A 686 47.95 -5.24 -35.47
CA ASP A 686 48.33 -6.49 -36.11
C ASP A 686 49.31 -6.33 -37.29
N SER A 687 49.74 -7.46 -37.85
CA SER A 687 50.67 -7.55 -38.98
C SER A 687 50.09 -7.03 -40.32
N CYS A 688 48.80 -6.71 -40.37
CA CYS A 688 48.13 -6.02 -41.49
C CYS A 688 47.99 -4.51 -41.23
N ASN A 689 48.51 -4.00 -40.10
CA ASN A 689 48.31 -2.65 -39.56
C ASN A 689 46.85 -2.32 -39.18
N ASN A 690 45.97 -3.32 -39.02
CA ASN A 690 44.71 -3.06 -38.33
C ASN A 690 45.02 -2.67 -36.89
N THR A 691 44.27 -1.74 -36.32
CA THR A 691 44.40 -1.35 -34.90
C THR A 691 43.04 -1.44 -34.22
N ALA A 692 43.03 -1.93 -32.99
CA ALA A 692 41.85 -2.05 -32.16
C ALA A 692 42.12 -1.54 -30.75
N VAL A 693 41.08 -0.95 -30.13
CA VAL A 693 41.15 -0.36 -28.79
C VAL A 693 40.04 -0.94 -27.91
N PHE A 694 40.40 -1.32 -26.68
CA PHE A 694 39.46 -1.62 -25.61
C PHE A 694 39.66 -0.61 -24.47
N ILE A 695 38.57 -0.07 -23.92
CA ILE A 695 38.59 0.93 -22.86
C ILE A 695 37.71 0.43 -21.71
N GLN A 696 38.23 0.53 -20.49
CA GLN A 696 37.47 0.36 -19.25
C GLN A 696 37.38 1.72 -18.53
N TYR A 697 36.17 2.09 -18.12
CA TYR A 697 35.91 3.23 -17.24
C TYR A 697 35.63 2.73 -15.82
N ILE A 698 36.31 3.30 -14.83
CA ILE A 698 36.17 2.97 -13.41
C ILE A 698 35.78 4.26 -12.69
N TYR A 699 34.49 4.48 -12.49
CA TYR A 699 34.02 5.64 -11.73
C TYR A 699 34.31 5.41 -10.24
N ILE A 700 35.09 6.29 -9.65
CA ILE A 700 35.35 6.31 -8.21
C ILE A 700 34.25 7.11 -7.55
N GLN A 701 33.37 6.44 -6.83
CA GLN A 701 32.48 7.11 -5.88
C GLN A 701 33.35 7.65 -4.74
N GLU A 702 33.22 8.94 -4.44
CA GLU A 702 33.82 9.52 -3.23
C GLU A 702 33.36 8.75 -1.99
N ASP A 703 34.24 8.66 -0.98
CA ASP A 703 33.87 8.14 0.32
C ASP A 703 32.99 9.15 1.07
N THR A 704 31.70 9.16 0.72
CA THR A 704 30.61 9.39 1.68
C THR A 704 30.50 8.23 2.68
N THR A 705 31.62 7.56 2.97
CA THR A 705 31.86 6.51 3.96
C THR A 705 33.00 6.86 4.91
N SER A 706 33.25 8.16 5.15
CA SER A 706 32.94 8.57 6.52
C SER A 706 31.45 8.34 6.68
N PRO A 707 30.98 7.31 7.39
CA PRO A 707 29.55 7.14 7.58
C PRO A 707 29.04 8.43 8.21
N THR A 708 28.03 9.09 7.62
CA THR A 708 27.25 10.11 8.32
C THR A 708 26.72 9.38 9.55
N PRO A 709 27.33 9.54 10.73
CA PRO A 709 27.40 8.39 11.62
C PRO A 709 25.98 8.18 12.14
N GLN A 710 25.45 6.97 11.92
CA GLN A 710 24.01 6.85 11.66
C GLN A 710 23.23 7.27 12.90
N LEU A 711 22.68 8.48 12.82
CA LEU A 711 22.21 9.17 14.01
C LEU A 711 20.96 8.42 14.47
N SER A 712 21.00 7.96 15.72
CA SER A 712 20.09 6.95 16.22
C SER A 712 19.91 7.16 17.72
N PHE A 713 18.72 6.89 18.25
CA PHE A 713 18.48 6.96 19.67
C PHE A 713 19.10 5.74 20.36
N ALA A 714 20.23 5.95 21.05
CA ALA A 714 20.97 4.92 21.78
C ALA A 714 20.17 4.38 22.97
N ASN A 715 19.31 5.22 23.55
CA ASN A 715 18.14 4.79 24.30
C ASN A 715 16.89 5.44 23.72
N PHE A 716 15.84 4.63 23.50
CA PHE A 716 14.54 5.13 23.04
C PHE A 716 13.44 4.62 23.97
N PRO A 717 12.46 5.44 24.36
CA PRO A 717 11.35 5.01 25.20
C PRO A 717 10.53 3.89 24.53
N ALA A 718 10.45 2.73 25.20
CA ALA A 718 9.68 1.60 24.69
C ALA A 718 8.19 1.93 24.54
N ASN A 719 7.50 1.21 23.66
CA ASN A 719 6.05 1.31 23.56
C ASN A 719 5.39 0.85 24.86
N VAL A 720 4.36 1.56 25.31
CA VAL A 720 3.74 1.37 26.63
C VAL A 720 2.26 1.05 26.46
N ASN A 721 1.78 0.01 27.14
CA ASN A 721 0.36 -0.31 27.23
C ASN A 721 -0.10 -0.11 28.67
N LEU A 722 -1.09 0.75 28.89
CA LEU A 722 -1.54 1.19 30.21
C LEU A 722 -3.03 0.85 30.44
N PRO A 723 -3.46 0.56 31.68
CA PRO A 723 -4.88 0.48 32.01
C PRO A 723 -5.54 1.87 31.94
N CYS A 724 -6.85 1.88 31.75
CA CYS A 724 -7.72 3.08 31.70
C CYS A 724 -7.49 4.10 32.83
N THR A 725 -7.16 3.62 34.04
CA THR A 725 -6.88 4.41 35.23
C THR A 725 -5.58 5.23 35.18
N SER A 726 -4.71 4.98 34.18
CA SER A 726 -3.38 5.59 34.13
C SER A 726 -3.36 6.92 33.40
N ALA A 727 -2.69 7.91 34.00
CA ALA A 727 -2.36 9.15 33.34
C ALA A 727 -1.39 8.92 32.16
N LYS A 728 -1.54 9.75 31.12
CA LYS A 728 -0.62 9.82 29.98
C LYS A 728 0.81 10.11 30.46
N PRO A 729 1.82 9.28 30.11
CA PRO A 729 3.21 9.54 30.44
C PRO A 729 3.70 10.87 29.86
N GLN A 730 4.48 11.63 30.65
CA GLN A 730 5.21 12.77 30.13
C GLN A 730 6.23 12.32 29.07
N ALA A 731 6.60 13.22 28.17
CA ALA A 731 7.61 12.94 27.15
C ALA A 731 9.00 13.17 27.73
N GLU A 732 9.95 12.33 27.36
CA GLU A 732 11.36 12.62 27.65
C GLU A 732 11.77 13.91 26.94
N THR A 733 12.38 14.84 27.69
CA THR A 733 12.88 16.12 27.14
C THR A 733 14.28 16.00 26.57
N LYS A 734 14.96 14.88 26.84
CA LYS A 734 16.26 14.53 26.29
C LYS A 734 16.35 13.02 26.06
N LEU A 735 17.15 12.60 25.08
CA LEU A 735 17.51 11.20 24.86
C LEU A 735 19.00 11.09 24.53
N GLN A 736 19.58 9.91 24.74
CA GLN A 736 20.94 9.61 24.30
C GLN A 736 20.91 9.29 22.81
N ILE A 737 21.81 9.91 22.05
CA ILE A 737 22.05 9.60 20.64
C ILE A 737 23.38 8.89 20.46
N SER A 738 23.37 7.85 19.63
CA SER A 738 24.55 7.23 19.03
C SER A 738 24.74 7.78 17.63
N GLY A 739 25.99 7.78 17.15
CA GLY A 739 26.32 8.28 15.81
C GLY A 739 26.79 9.74 15.76
N CYS A 740 27.30 10.31 16.86
CA CYS A 740 28.14 11.51 16.75
C CYS A 740 29.10 11.62 17.94
N GLU A 741 30.41 11.59 17.66
CA GLU A 741 31.54 11.62 18.62
C GLU A 741 31.25 11.02 20.01
N GLY A 742 30.84 9.75 20.01
CA GLY A 742 30.48 8.99 21.20
C GLY A 742 28.96 8.79 21.34
N THR A 743 28.52 8.69 22.59
CA THR A 743 27.10 8.72 22.98
C THR A 743 26.86 10.01 23.73
N THR A 744 25.92 10.84 23.26
CA THR A 744 25.66 12.16 23.84
C THR A 744 24.19 12.36 24.18
N GLU A 745 23.93 13.07 25.28
CA GLU A 745 22.58 13.43 25.69
C GLU A 745 22.15 14.69 24.94
N ILE A 746 21.08 14.61 24.13
CA ILE A 746 20.55 15.75 23.38
C ILE A 746 19.11 16.06 23.75
N SER A 747 18.78 17.36 23.78
CA SER A 747 17.40 17.84 23.86
C SER A 747 16.57 17.33 22.68
N VAL A 748 15.41 16.75 22.97
CA VAL A 748 14.48 16.27 21.95
C VAL A 748 13.19 17.08 21.97
N THR A 749 12.65 17.36 20.79
CA THR A 749 11.27 17.83 20.64
C THR A 749 10.35 16.62 20.52
N HIS A 750 9.08 16.77 20.86
CA HIS A 750 8.09 15.72 20.63
C HIS A 750 6.77 16.30 20.08
N THR A 751 6.06 15.50 19.30
CA THR A 751 4.67 15.75 18.91
C THR A 751 3.83 14.51 19.19
N ASP A 752 2.70 14.70 19.87
CA ASP A 752 1.77 13.62 20.23
C ASP A 752 0.55 13.67 19.32
N THR A 753 0.30 12.59 18.58
CA THR A 753 -0.93 12.40 17.80
C THR A 753 -1.84 11.44 18.57
N GLU A 754 -2.93 11.95 19.15
CA GLU A 754 -3.90 11.12 19.88
C GLU A 754 -5.02 10.63 18.97
N THR A 755 -5.36 9.34 19.09
CA THR A 755 -6.43 8.66 18.35
C THR A 755 -7.21 7.75 19.30
N GLY A 756 -8.46 7.42 18.96
CA GLY A 756 -9.36 6.65 19.83
C GLY A 756 -10.24 7.53 20.73
N ASN A 757 -10.85 6.95 21.75
CA ASN A 757 -11.78 7.62 22.66
C ASN A 757 -11.81 6.94 24.04
N CYS A 758 -12.66 7.42 24.95
CA CYS A 758 -12.76 6.91 26.31
C CYS A 758 -13.16 5.42 26.36
N LYS A 759 -14.14 5.00 25.55
CA LYS A 759 -14.66 3.62 25.56
C LYS A 759 -13.81 2.60 24.82
N THR A 760 -13.28 2.99 23.65
CA THR A 760 -12.45 2.08 22.83
C THR A 760 -10.97 2.15 23.19
N GLY A 761 -10.59 2.98 24.17
CA GLY A 761 -9.20 3.28 24.50
C GLY A 761 -8.58 4.30 23.55
N LYS A 762 -7.42 4.80 23.97
CA LYS A 762 -6.64 5.83 23.27
C LYS A 762 -5.29 5.27 22.84
N THR A 763 -4.89 5.58 21.61
CA THR A 763 -3.52 5.37 21.12
C THR A 763 -2.90 6.72 20.84
N ILE A 764 -1.79 7.00 21.53
CA ILE A 764 -0.99 8.21 21.41
C ILE A 764 0.28 7.81 20.66
N GLU A 765 0.44 8.31 19.44
CA GLU A 765 1.69 8.18 18.70
C GLU A 765 2.57 9.40 19.02
N ARG A 766 3.60 9.20 19.84
CA ARG A 766 4.58 10.22 20.23
C ARG A 766 5.77 10.17 19.30
N THR A 767 5.91 11.17 18.45
CA THR A 767 7.04 11.33 17.53
C THR A 767 8.10 12.20 18.22
N TYR A 768 9.22 11.61 18.65
CA TYR A 768 10.38 12.38 19.10
C TYR A 768 11.22 12.80 17.90
N THR A 769 11.69 14.05 17.88
CA THR A 769 12.55 14.60 16.83
C THR A 769 13.75 15.33 17.44
N ALA A 770 14.95 14.97 17.01
CA ALA A 770 16.21 15.50 17.49
C ALA A 770 17.11 15.93 16.32
N SER A 771 17.83 17.03 16.48
CA SER A 771 18.75 17.56 15.46
C SER A 771 20.15 17.69 16.02
N ALA A 772 21.09 16.86 15.52
CA ALA A 772 22.48 16.82 15.97
C ALA A 772 23.42 16.69 14.78
N CYS A 773 24.60 17.30 14.86
CA CYS A 773 25.69 17.09 13.91
C CYS A 773 25.28 17.25 12.43
N GLY A 774 24.44 18.26 12.13
CA GLY A 774 23.90 18.56 10.80
C GLY A 774 22.74 17.65 10.34
N GLN A 775 22.47 16.55 11.05
CA GLN A 775 21.40 15.59 10.77
C GLN A 775 20.17 15.88 11.64
N THR A 776 19.00 15.39 11.21
CA THR A 776 17.78 15.38 12.03
C THR A 776 17.16 13.99 11.96
N ILE A 777 16.86 13.43 13.13
CA ILE A 777 16.28 12.09 13.30
C ILE A 777 14.91 12.18 13.92
N SER A 778 14.08 11.19 13.60
CA SER A 778 12.76 11.07 14.19
C SER A 778 12.43 9.61 14.46
N GLN A 779 11.88 9.31 15.64
CA GLN A 779 11.45 7.97 16.01
C GLN A 779 10.17 8.05 16.85
N LYS A 780 9.31 7.05 16.67
CA LYS A 780 7.95 7.02 17.22
C LYS A 780 7.82 6.03 18.37
N GLN A 781 7.24 6.50 19.47
CA GLN A 781 6.79 5.70 20.60
C GLN A 781 5.26 5.58 20.52
N THR A 782 4.74 4.36 20.57
CA THR A 782 3.30 4.10 20.70
C THR A 782 2.96 3.94 22.18
N ILE A 783 2.03 4.76 22.68
CA ILE A 783 1.47 4.63 24.03
C ILE A 783 -0.01 4.31 23.87
N THR A 784 -0.45 3.14 24.32
CA THR A 784 -1.87 2.79 24.41
C THR A 784 -2.37 2.94 25.84
N ILE A 785 -3.58 3.46 25.99
CA ILE A 785 -4.34 3.50 27.25
C ILE A 785 -5.65 2.75 26.98
N ALA A 786 -5.90 1.70 27.75
CA ALA A 786 -7.09 0.86 27.60
C ALA A 786 -8.38 1.69 27.76
N GLY A 787 -9.43 1.27 27.05
CA GLY A 787 -10.75 1.88 27.15
C GLY A 787 -11.58 1.32 28.28
N ASP A 788 -12.64 2.06 28.63
CA ASP A 788 -13.68 1.61 29.55
C ASP A 788 -15.03 1.42 28.83
N ASN A 789 -15.48 0.17 28.78
CA ASN A 789 -16.79 -0.22 28.28
C ASN A 789 -17.52 -1.15 29.26
N GLU A 790 -17.17 -1.11 30.55
CA GLU A 790 -17.94 -1.77 31.61
C GLU A 790 -18.89 -0.74 32.25
N ALA A 791 -19.97 -1.19 32.88
CA ALA A 791 -20.94 -0.29 33.51
C ALA A 791 -20.68 -0.21 35.02
N PRO A 792 -20.84 0.97 35.66
CA PRO A 792 -20.62 1.11 37.11
C PRO A 792 -21.46 0.14 37.94
N ILE A 793 -20.86 -0.47 38.95
CA ILE A 793 -21.50 -1.49 39.78
C ILE A 793 -22.00 -0.87 41.08
N PHE A 794 -23.30 -0.97 41.33
CA PHE A 794 -23.92 -0.57 42.60
C PHE A 794 -23.45 -1.45 43.77
N SER A 795 -23.14 -0.84 44.91
CA SER A 795 -22.53 -1.51 46.05
C SER A 795 -23.10 -1.03 47.40
N GLY A 796 -22.92 -1.86 48.43
CA GLY A 796 -23.54 -1.68 49.75
C GLY A 796 -24.90 -2.35 49.89
N MET A 797 -25.67 -1.96 50.90
CA MET A 797 -27.02 -2.49 51.15
C MET A 797 -28.05 -1.72 50.32
N LEU A 798 -28.48 -2.31 49.20
CA LEU A 798 -29.41 -1.66 48.26
C LEU A 798 -30.88 -1.72 48.76
N PRO A 799 -31.70 -0.67 48.55
CA PRO A 799 -33.10 -0.63 48.98
C PRO A 799 -33.98 -1.65 48.22
N GLN A 800 -34.51 -2.65 48.94
CA GLN A 800 -35.42 -3.65 48.36
C GLN A 800 -36.85 -3.13 48.23
N ASP A 801 -37.62 -3.75 47.33
CA ASP A 801 -39.06 -3.49 47.14
C ASP A 801 -39.85 -3.68 48.45
N VAL A 802 -40.77 -2.77 48.74
CA VAL A 802 -41.53 -2.74 50.00
C VAL A 802 -43.00 -2.38 49.81
N SER A 803 -43.87 -2.90 50.68
CA SER A 803 -45.26 -2.47 50.80
C SER A 803 -45.46 -1.68 52.08
N VAL A 804 -46.10 -0.51 51.98
CA VAL A 804 -46.26 0.47 53.09
C VAL A 804 -47.64 1.09 53.07
N GLU A 805 -48.14 1.54 54.22
CA GLU A 805 -49.43 2.25 54.29
C GLU A 805 -49.33 3.68 53.73
N GLU A 806 -50.45 4.21 53.25
CA GLU A 806 -50.57 5.59 52.77
C GLU A 806 -50.14 6.61 53.84
N GLY A 807 -49.08 7.37 53.53
CA GLY A 807 -48.40 8.28 54.46
C GLY A 807 -47.13 7.73 55.12
N LYS A 808 -46.74 6.47 54.86
CA LYS A 808 -45.49 5.83 55.36
C LYS A 808 -44.50 5.48 54.24
N ILE A 809 -44.51 6.24 53.14
CA ILE A 809 -43.60 6.07 52.01
C ILE A 809 -42.16 6.36 52.47
N PRO A 810 -41.19 5.43 52.29
CA PRO A 810 -39.80 5.69 52.62
C PRO A 810 -39.19 6.70 51.64
N LEU A 811 -38.24 7.51 52.09
CA LEU A 811 -37.54 8.48 51.23
C LEU A 811 -36.51 7.79 50.34
N GLN A 812 -36.27 8.33 49.14
CA GLN A 812 -35.28 7.81 48.20
C GLN A 812 -33.85 8.05 48.69
N THR A 813 -33.29 7.06 49.39
CA THR A 813 -31.94 7.11 49.97
C THR A 813 -30.85 7.29 48.90
N ASP A 814 -29.67 7.71 49.32
CA ASP A 814 -28.47 7.58 48.50
C ASP A 814 -27.98 6.13 48.49
N ILE A 815 -27.45 5.69 47.35
CA ILE A 815 -26.78 4.40 47.17
C ILE A 815 -25.46 4.64 46.47
N LEU A 816 -24.48 3.78 46.72
CA LEU A 816 -23.15 3.92 46.15
C LEU A 816 -23.02 3.09 44.87
N ALA A 817 -22.21 3.59 43.95
CA ALA A 817 -21.71 2.84 42.82
C ALA A 817 -20.18 2.97 42.78
N THR A 818 -19.53 1.98 42.18
CA THR A 818 -18.08 1.90 42.02
C THR A 818 -17.77 1.35 40.64
N ASP A 819 -16.72 1.86 40.01
CA ASP A 819 -16.33 1.50 38.65
C ASP A 819 -14.87 1.01 38.60
N ASN A 820 -14.51 0.30 37.53
CA ASN A 820 -13.19 -0.32 37.34
C ASN A 820 -12.11 0.66 36.82
N CYS A 821 -12.52 1.78 36.22
CA CYS A 821 -11.67 2.70 35.45
C CYS A 821 -11.74 4.15 35.96
N THR A 822 -12.83 4.55 36.64
CA THR A 822 -12.99 5.86 37.26
C THR A 822 -13.47 5.77 38.73
N GLN A 823 -13.03 6.73 39.55
CA GLN A 823 -13.60 6.99 40.89
C GLN A 823 -14.63 8.13 40.87
N SER A 824 -14.71 8.87 39.75
CA SER A 824 -15.67 9.93 39.51
C SER A 824 -16.86 9.39 38.73
N LEU A 825 -18.02 9.27 39.39
CA LEU A 825 -19.28 8.83 38.79
C LEU A 825 -20.35 9.93 38.92
N GLN A 826 -21.12 10.14 37.85
CA GLN A 826 -22.33 10.95 37.90
C GLN A 826 -23.49 10.06 38.37
N MET A 827 -24.02 10.38 39.55
CA MET A 827 -25.22 9.74 40.11
C MET A 827 -26.45 10.60 39.81
N VAL A 828 -27.43 10.04 39.11
CA VAL A 828 -28.74 10.65 38.89
C VAL A 828 -29.80 9.86 39.63
N LYS A 829 -30.72 10.54 40.31
CA LYS A 829 -31.94 9.94 40.87
C LYS A 829 -33.15 10.43 40.10
N SER A 830 -34.13 9.56 39.92
CA SER A 830 -35.48 9.94 39.52
C SER A 830 -36.52 9.09 40.26
N SER A 831 -37.76 9.59 40.26
CA SER A 831 -38.91 8.90 40.83
C SER A 831 -40.12 9.07 39.92
N GLU A 832 -40.87 8.01 39.69
CA GLU A 832 -42.11 8.01 38.90
C GLU A 832 -43.22 7.30 39.68
N GLU A 833 -44.45 7.84 39.63
CA GLU A 833 -45.62 7.22 40.25
C GLU A 833 -46.44 6.53 39.17
N ILE A 834 -46.59 5.21 39.27
CA ILE A 834 -47.32 4.39 38.29
C ILE A 834 -48.48 3.64 38.93
N ILE A 835 -49.45 3.27 38.09
CA ILE A 835 -50.76 2.82 38.55
C ILE A 835 -51.34 1.73 37.61
N GLU A 836 -51.01 0.50 37.99
CA GLU A 836 -51.35 -0.85 37.49
C GLU A 836 -52.53 -1.57 38.28
N ASN A 837 -53.82 -1.12 38.18
CA ASN A 837 -55.16 -1.73 38.57
C ASN A 837 -56.14 -1.23 39.74
N GLY A 838 -55.78 -0.71 40.93
CA GLY A 838 -56.64 -0.22 42.08
C GLY A 838 -56.05 0.47 43.38
N GLN A 839 -54.73 0.45 43.64
CA GLN A 839 -53.80 0.89 44.74
C GLN A 839 -52.66 1.85 44.22
N LYS A 840 -51.63 2.31 44.95
CA LYS A 840 -50.57 3.18 44.34
C LYS A 840 -49.17 2.54 44.31
N ILE A 841 -48.40 2.68 43.22
CA ILE A 841 -46.98 2.30 43.15
C ILE A 841 -46.10 3.54 42.90
N ILE A 842 -44.97 3.59 43.60
CA ILE A 842 -43.89 4.56 43.39
C ILE A 842 -42.64 3.78 42.99
N ILE A 843 -42.01 4.16 41.89
CA ILE A 843 -40.76 3.59 41.41
C ILE A 843 -39.66 4.60 41.69
N TYR A 844 -38.65 4.19 42.43
CA TYR A 844 -37.41 4.93 42.63
C TYR A 844 -36.32 4.35 41.74
N ARG A 845 -35.65 5.21 40.98
CA ARG A 845 -34.60 4.85 40.02
C ARG A 845 -33.33 5.62 40.35
N TRP A 846 -32.21 4.92 40.28
CA TRP A 846 -30.86 5.48 40.39
C TRP A 846 -30.08 5.07 39.15
N THR A 847 -29.49 6.04 38.45
CA THR A 847 -28.69 5.82 37.25
C THR A 847 -27.26 6.28 37.55
N ALA A 848 -26.30 5.35 37.54
CA ALA A 848 -24.88 5.62 37.69
C ALA A 848 -24.24 5.72 36.31
N THR A 849 -23.48 6.78 36.04
CA THR A 849 -22.79 7.03 34.76
C THR A 849 -21.32 7.35 35.00
N ASP A 850 -20.40 6.70 34.30
CA ASP A 850 -18.96 7.00 34.34
C ASP A 850 -18.54 8.14 33.38
N ILE A 851 -17.24 8.46 33.39
CA ILE A 851 -16.63 9.51 32.57
C ILE A 851 -16.53 9.16 31.08
N CYS A 852 -16.66 7.89 30.71
CA CYS A 852 -16.70 7.41 29.33
C CYS A 852 -18.14 7.27 28.81
N GLY A 853 -19.14 7.32 29.69
CA GLY A 853 -20.56 7.28 29.39
C GLY A 853 -21.13 5.87 29.29
N ASN A 854 -20.61 4.87 30.01
CA ASN A 854 -21.37 3.65 30.30
C ASN A 854 -22.35 3.94 31.45
N GLN A 855 -23.38 3.10 31.59
CA GLN A 855 -24.49 3.36 32.52
C GLN A 855 -25.02 2.07 33.14
N ALA A 856 -25.34 2.14 34.43
CA ALA A 856 -26.10 1.13 35.14
C ALA A 856 -27.30 1.77 35.83
N GLU A 857 -28.41 1.03 35.91
CA GLU A 857 -29.61 1.44 36.65
C GLU A 857 -29.91 0.48 37.80
N TYR A 858 -30.33 1.04 38.93
CA TYR A 858 -30.98 0.32 40.02
C TYR A 858 -32.40 0.86 40.21
N VAL A 859 -33.33 -0.02 40.57
CA VAL A 859 -34.75 0.30 40.73
C VAL A 859 -35.30 -0.34 42.00
N GLN A 860 -36.09 0.42 42.76
CA GLN A 860 -36.89 -0.03 43.89
C GLN A 860 -38.36 0.29 43.60
N ARG A 861 -39.27 -0.67 43.84
CA ARG A 861 -40.73 -0.48 43.76
C ARG A 861 -41.33 -0.41 45.17
N ILE A 862 -42.11 0.63 45.41
CA ILE A 862 -42.81 0.88 46.68
C ILE A 862 -44.32 0.80 46.41
N THR A 863 -44.99 -0.14 47.08
CA THR A 863 -46.42 -0.42 46.90
C THR A 863 -47.21 0.15 48.09
N VAL A 864 -48.09 1.12 47.83
CA VAL A 864 -48.77 1.92 48.85
C VAL A 864 -50.18 1.38 49.12
N LEU A 865 -50.39 0.82 50.30
CA LEU A 865 -51.63 0.23 50.80
C LEU A 865 -52.60 1.30 51.33
N PRO A 866 -53.92 1.19 51.09
CA PRO A 866 -54.92 2.16 51.52
C PRO A 866 -55.13 2.17 53.04
N LYS A 867 -55.54 3.33 53.57
CA LYS A 867 -55.64 3.62 55.01
C LYS A 867 -57.02 3.29 55.59
N ASN A 868 -57.07 2.38 56.57
CA ASN A 868 -58.29 2.06 57.33
C ASN A 868 -58.48 2.97 58.56
N THR A 869 -59.75 3.25 58.92
CA THR A 869 -60.16 4.00 60.13
C THR A 869 -61.31 3.30 60.84
N GLY A 870 -61.18 3.04 62.15
CA GLY A 870 -62.30 2.60 63.02
C GLY A 870 -63.23 3.75 63.40
N GLU A 871 -64.27 3.59 64.23
CA GLU A 871 -64.72 2.46 65.09
C GLU A 871 -66.28 2.49 65.15
N GLY A 872 -67.05 1.51 65.67
CA GLY A 872 -66.76 0.28 66.40
C GLY A 872 -68.07 -0.42 66.88
N ASN A 873 -68.02 -1.07 68.06
CA ASN A 873 -69.12 -1.72 68.81
C ASN A 873 -69.60 -3.16 68.46
N ASN A 874 -68.81 -4.13 68.93
CA ASN A 874 -69.26 -5.28 69.77
C ASN A 874 -69.95 -6.53 69.10
N PRO A 875 -70.10 -7.69 69.79
CA PRO A 875 -69.44 -8.94 69.33
C PRO A 875 -70.36 -10.20 69.43
N PRO A 876 -69.84 -11.45 69.55
CA PRO A 876 -68.77 -12.16 68.82
C PRO A 876 -69.28 -13.43 68.09
N ASN A 877 -68.54 -13.98 67.09
CA ASN A 877 -68.12 -15.40 67.08
C ASN A 877 -67.14 -15.82 65.95
N GLU A 878 -66.31 -16.81 66.28
CA GLU A 878 -65.75 -17.94 65.49
C GLU A 878 -65.48 -17.81 63.95
N GLY A 879 -64.18 -17.88 63.58
CA GLY A 879 -63.68 -18.84 62.58
C GLY A 879 -63.22 -18.37 61.18
N GLY A 880 -62.00 -18.77 60.75
CA GLY A 880 -61.78 -19.21 59.35
C GLY A 880 -60.90 -18.40 58.35
N ASN A 881 -59.57 -18.43 58.52
CA ASN A 881 -58.55 -18.72 57.47
C ASN A 881 -58.39 -17.92 56.11
N ASN A 882 -57.18 -17.35 55.91
CA ASN A 882 -56.35 -17.24 54.67
C ASN A 882 -56.49 -16.16 53.53
N GLN A 883 -55.33 -15.51 53.25
CA GLN A 883 -54.68 -15.10 51.97
C GLN A 883 -55.22 -14.02 50.97
N SER A 884 -54.66 -12.79 51.10
CA SER A 884 -53.91 -11.91 50.13
C SER A 884 -54.30 -11.63 48.65
N GLY A 885 -54.25 -10.33 48.27
CA GLY A 885 -54.14 -9.74 46.90
C GLY A 885 -55.15 -8.60 46.63
N GLY A 886 -54.90 -7.44 45.96
CA GLY A 886 -53.72 -6.81 45.33
C GLY A 886 -54.03 -6.22 43.92
N ASN A 887 -53.81 -4.91 43.62
CA ASN A 887 -54.01 -4.22 42.29
C ASN A 887 -53.87 -2.65 42.37
N ASN A 888 -53.27 -1.84 41.42
CA ASN A 888 -52.80 -0.39 41.52
C ASN A 888 -53.45 0.87 40.69
N SER A 889 -54.37 1.77 41.12
CA SER A 889 -54.93 2.97 40.39
C SER A 889 -55.89 3.87 41.25
N PRO A 890 -56.33 5.11 40.86
CA PRO A 890 -55.63 6.27 40.24
C PRO A 890 -56.10 7.71 40.71
N ASN A 891 -55.42 8.78 40.26
CA ASN A 891 -55.90 10.18 40.01
C ASN A 891 -56.46 11.14 41.11
N GLY A 892 -56.23 12.46 40.91
CA GLY A 892 -57.04 13.57 41.48
C GLY A 892 -56.27 14.88 41.76
N GLY A 893 -56.45 15.94 40.96
CA GLY A 893 -55.58 17.15 41.01
C GLY A 893 -56.26 18.51 41.30
N GLY A 894 -55.41 19.51 41.58
CA GLY A 894 -55.77 20.94 41.71
C GLY A 894 -56.09 21.43 43.14
N ASN A 895 -55.91 22.70 43.51
CA ASN A 895 -55.27 23.82 42.79
C ASN A 895 -54.99 24.98 43.77
N ASN A 896 -53.80 25.62 43.79
CA ASN A 896 -53.63 26.94 44.42
C ASN A 896 -52.33 27.67 44.03
N GLN A 897 -52.29 29.01 44.16
CA GLN A 897 -51.12 29.85 43.85
C GLN A 897 -50.26 30.16 45.08
N GLY A 898 -48.94 30.22 44.90
CA GLY A 898 -47.99 30.71 45.90
C GLY A 898 -46.53 30.48 45.48
N GLY A 899 -45.84 31.52 45.01
CA GLY A 899 -44.45 31.42 44.56
C GLY A 899 -43.43 31.64 45.70
N GLY A 900 -42.37 30.81 45.72
CA GLY A 900 -41.21 30.96 46.60
C GLY A 900 -40.00 30.27 45.96
N ASN A 901 -38.80 30.86 46.07
CA ASN A 901 -37.64 30.50 45.25
C ASN A 901 -36.40 30.14 46.10
N SER A 902 -35.69 29.07 45.72
CA SER A 902 -34.34 28.70 46.21
C SER A 902 -33.82 27.48 45.40
N SER A 903 -33.48 27.62 44.12
CA SER A 903 -32.16 28.06 43.63
C SER A 903 -31.03 27.02 43.74
N SER A 904 -30.73 26.35 42.63
CA SER A 904 -29.44 25.71 42.35
C SER A 904 -28.67 26.54 41.30
N ASN A 905 -27.37 26.72 41.50
CA ASN A 905 -26.52 27.43 40.55
C ASN A 905 -26.04 26.47 39.45
N GLU A 906 -26.23 26.89 38.19
CA GLU A 906 -25.59 26.30 37.02
C GLU A 906 -24.61 27.36 36.49
N ASP A 907 -23.33 27.01 36.40
CA ASP A 907 -22.28 27.95 35.98
C ASP A 907 -22.38 28.31 34.49
N ILE A 908 -22.01 29.54 34.15
CA ILE A 908 -22.05 30.04 32.77
C ILE A 908 -21.10 29.26 31.84
N ILE A 909 -21.62 28.70 30.76
CA ILE A 909 -20.87 27.94 29.75
C ILE A 909 -20.57 28.86 28.56
N VAL A 910 -19.37 28.75 27.99
CA VAL A 910 -18.95 29.44 26.77
C VAL A 910 -18.50 28.40 25.75
N TYR A 911 -19.05 28.46 24.54
CA TYR A 911 -18.78 27.49 23.47
C TYR A 911 -17.59 27.96 22.62
N ASN A 912 -16.41 27.44 22.93
CA ASN A 912 -15.09 27.94 22.47
C ASN A 912 -14.76 27.71 20.96
N GLY A 913 -15.75 27.70 20.07
CA GLY A 913 -15.56 27.51 18.62
C GLY A 913 -16.51 28.37 17.79
N VAL A 914 -15.97 29.05 16.77
CA VAL A 914 -16.71 29.92 15.86
C VAL A 914 -16.24 29.67 14.43
N SER A 915 -17.15 29.35 13.52
CA SER A 915 -16.86 29.39 12.08
C SER A 915 -17.19 30.78 11.53
N THR A 916 -16.49 31.19 10.48
CA THR A 916 -16.74 32.44 9.74
C THR A 916 -17.64 32.25 8.52
N GLU A 917 -18.26 31.07 8.37
CA GLU A 917 -19.25 30.77 7.33
C GLU A 917 -20.61 31.41 7.64
N ASN A 918 -21.29 31.86 6.59
CA ASN A 918 -22.27 32.95 6.68
C ASN A 918 -23.71 32.49 7.02
N THR A 919 -23.89 31.85 8.18
CA THR A 919 -25.21 31.43 8.69
C THR A 919 -25.62 32.18 9.97
N SER A 920 -26.93 32.31 10.21
CA SER A 920 -27.49 33.10 11.32
C SER A 920 -27.11 32.60 12.71
N GLU A 921 -26.80 31.32 12.87
CA GLU A 921 -26.52 30.68 14.16
C GLU A 921 -25.02 30.60 14.49
N ASN A 922 -24.15 30.90 13.52
CA ASN A 922 -22.70 30.79 13.66
C ASN A 922 -22.12 32.00 14.41
N TYR A 923 -22.02 31.91 15.74
CA TYR A 923 -21.44 32.92 16.63
C TYR A 923 -20.91 32.30 17.92
N LEU A 924 -20.01 33.01 18.65
CA LEU A 924 -19.54 32.59 19.97
C LEU A 924 -20.72 32.55 20.95
N LYS A 925 -21.22 31.36 21.27
CA LYS A 925 -22.39 31.16 22.12
C LYS A 925 -22.00 31.07 23.60
N ILE A 926 -22.86 31.60 24.46
CA ILE A 926 -22.79 31.56 25.92
C ILE A 926 -24.17 31.14 26.42
N GLU A 927 -24.27 30.22 27.38
CA GLU A 927 -25.53 29.76 27.99
C GLU A 927 -25.34 29.29 29.44
N PRO A 928 -26.37 29.36 30.31
CA PRO A 928 -27.57 30.18 30.15
C PRO A 928 -27.20 31.68 30.22
N ILE A 929 -27.95 32.56 29.56
CA ILE A 929 -27.72 34.02 29.64
C ILE A 929 -28.80 34.75 30.44
N GLU A 930 -29.91 34.07 30.72
CA GLU A 930 -31.13 34.61 31.32
C GLU A 930 -30.88 35.03 32.78
N ARG A 931 -30.07 34.24 33.49
CA ARG A 931 -29.70 34.41 34.90
C ARG A 931 -28.60 35.45 35.14
N TYR A 932 -28.05 36.06 34.09
CA TYR A 932 -26.92 36.99 34.19
C TYR A 932 -27.23 38.36 33.60
N THR A 933 -26.66 39.42 34.16
CA THR A 933 -26.76 40.80 33.69
C THR A 933 -25.38 41.39 33.39
N ASP A 934 -25.33 42.58 32.78
CA ASP A 934 -24.11 43.31 32.41
C ASP A 934 -23.06 42.49 31.62
N LEU A 935 -23.48 41.48 30.83
CA LEU A 935 -22.58 40.63 30.05
C LEU A 935 -21.75 41.47 29.05
N HIS A 936 -20.49 41.73 29.38
CA HIS A 936 -19.50 42.42 28.58
C HIS A 936 -18.41 41.43 28.19
N ILE A 937 -18.17 41.26 26.89
CA ILE A 937 -17.10 40.40 26.39
C ILE A 937 -16.07 41.22 25.60
N GLU A 938 -14.80 40.87 25.76
CA GLU A 938 -13.67 41.36 24.99
C GLU A 938 -12.88 40.19 24.43
N ILE A 939 -12.47 40.28 23.16
CA ILE A 939 -11.73 39.22 22.46
C ILE A 939 -10.44 39.79 21.88
N PHE A 940 -9.36 39.02 22.02
CA PHE A 940 -7.98 39.39 21.70
C PHE A 940 -7.36 38.34 20.77
N ASN A 941 -6.44 38.76 19.89
CA ASN A 941 -5.65 37.85 19.06
C ASN A 941 -4.48 37.21 19.84
N GLU A 942 -3.73 36.34 19.18
CA GLU A 942 -2.55 35.65 19.75
C GLU A 942 -1.42 36.61 20.22
N LEU A 943 -1.45 37.87 19.77
CA LEU A 943 -0.54 38.93 20.20
C LEU A 943 -1.09 39.79 21.35
N GLY A 944 -2.20 39.38 21.98
CA GLY A 944 -2.85 40.09 23.08
C GLY A 944 -3.58 41.38 22.67
N GLN A 945 -3.81 41.61 21.37
CA GLN A 945 -4.43 42.83 20.85
C GLN A 945 -5.93 42.64 20.71
N LYS A 946 -6.72 43.58 21.26
CA LYS A 946 -8.18 43.53 21.22
C LYS A 946 -8.71 43.65 19.78
N VAL A 947 -9.56 42.70 19.37
CA VAL A 947 -10.18 42.64 18.03
C VAL A 947 -11.71 42.81 18.08
N PHE A 948 -12.36 42.46 19.19
CA PHE A 948 -13.80 42.63 19.37
C PHE A 948 -14.14 42.99 20.82
N GLN A 949 -15.19 43.78 21.03
CA GLN A 949 -15.81 44.00 22.33
C GLN A 949 -17.32 44.23 22.21
N ALA A 950 -18.13 43.76 23.15
CA ALA A 950 -19.57 44.01 23.17
C ALA A 950 -20.16 43.94 24.58
N LYS A 951 -21.03 44.91 24.91
CA LYS A 951 -21.90 44.92 26.09
C LYS A 951 -23.28 44.37 25.74
N ASP A 952 -24.01 43.86 26.74
CA ASP A 952 -25.28 43.14 26.57
C ASP A 952 -25.14 41.98 25.55
N TYR A 953 -24.07 41.21 25.69
CA TYR A 953 -23.73 40.12 24.77
C TYR A 953 -24.90 39.13 24.63
N GLN A 954 -25.12 38.65 23.39
CA GLN A 954 -26.32 37.93 22.92
C GLN A 954 -27.67 38.66 23.06
N ARG A 955 -27.88 39.50 24.08
CA ARG A 955 -29.17 40.16 24.36
C ARG A 955 -29.55 41.29 23.39
N LYS A 956 -28.57 41.95 22.76
CA LYS A 956 -28.80 43.07 21.81
C LYS A 956 -28.12 42.89 20.44
N GLY A 957 -27.98 41.65 19.97
CA GLY A 957 -27.44 41.32 18.64
C GLY A 957 -25.94 41.53 18.44
N GLY A 958 -25.22 42.09 19.43
CA GLY A 958 -23.77 42.29 19.42
C GLY A 958 -22.96 41.01 19.61
N VAL A 959 -23.18 40.00 18.76
CA VAL A 959 -22.51 38.69 18.83
C VAL A 959 -21.23 38.62 18.00
N PHE A 960 -20.25 37.82 18.43
CA PHE A 960 -18.99 37.63 17.72
C PHE A 960 -19.07 36.49 16.69
N ARG A 961 -18.73 36.78 15.43
CA ARG A 961 -18.77 35.84 14.29
C ARG A 961 -17.44 35.68 13.56
N GLY A 962 -16.32 35.94 14.24
CA GLY A 962 -14.99 35.99 13.59
C GLY A 962 -14.74 37.26 12.76
N TYR A 963 -15.34 38.39 13.13
CA TYR A 963 -15.11 39.70 12.51
C TYR A 963 -14.74 40.74 13.57
N ALA A 964 -13.78 41.62 13.25
CA ALA A 964 -13.33 42.66 14.17
C ALA A 964 -14.36 43.81 14.28
N ASN A 965 -14.65 44.32 15.48
CA ASN A 965 -15.60 45.43 15.67
C ASN A 965 -15.00 46.72 16.30
N VAL A 966 -13.76 46.64 16.81
CA VAL A 966 -12.99 47.80 17.29
C VAL A 966 -12.16 48.44 16.16
N LYS A 967 -11.53 49.60 16.42
CA LYS A 967 -10.50 50.16 15.54
C LYS A 967 -9.13 49.68 16.03
N GLY A 968 -8.33 49.05 15.16
CA GLY A 968 -7.04 48.47 15.52
C GLY A 968 -6.42 47.69 14.38
N VAL A 969 -5.53 46.74 14.72
CA VAL A 969 -4.66 45.96 13.82
C VAL A 969 -5.43 45.21 12.73
N VAL A 970 -6.65 44.74 13.03
CA VAL A 970 -7.61 44.29 12.01
C VAL A 970 -8.73 45.32 11.95
N GLY A 971 -8.92 45.94 10.79
CA GLY A 971 -9.85 47.07 10.62
C GLY A 971 -11.30 46.69 10.91
N LYS A 972 -12.07 47.62 11.50
CA LYS A 972 -13.48 47.41 11.85
C LYS A 972 -14.28 46.87 10.67
N GLY A 973 -14.97 45.75 10.86
CA GLY A 973 -15.77 45.05 9.87
C GLY A 973 -15.00 44.05 8.99
N LYS A 974 -13.68 43.86 9.18
CA LYS A 974 -12.91 42.84 8.48
C LYS A 974 -13.00 41.47 9.19
N ARG A 975 -13.02 40.41 8.39
CA ARG A 975 -12.91 39.01 8.85
C ARG A 975 -11.55 38.82 9.52
N LEU A 976 -11.54 38.07 10.62
CA LEU A 976 -10.33 37.70 11.34
C LEU A 976 -9.72 36.42 10.70
N PRO A 977 -8.38 36.29 10.64
CA PRO A 977 -7.75 35.04 10.21
C PRO A 977 -8.16 33.86 11.10
N SER A 978 -8.28 32.68 10.49
CA SER A 978 -8.49 31.43 11.22
C SER A 978 -7.30 31.16 12.16
N GLY A 979 -7.57 30.78 13.42
CA GLY A 979 -6.55 30.69 14.47
C GLY A 979 -7.13 30.76 15.88
N THR A 980 -6.27 30.90 16.88
CA THR A 980 -6.69 30.95 18.30
C THR A 980 -6.90 32.40 18.75
N TYR A 981 -7.97 32.63 19.52
CA TYR A 981 -8.27 33.94 20.10
C TYR A 981 -8.58 33.76 21.59
N PHE A 982 -8.33 34.79 22.39
CA PHE A 982 -8.56 34.78 23.83
C PHE A 982 -9.72 35.70 24.18
N TYR A 983 -10.58 35.29 25.13
CA TYR A 983 -11.69 36.12 25.59
C TYR A 983 -11.60 36.43 27.09
N ILE A 984 -12.13 37.60 27.45
CA ILE A 984 -12.48 38.00 28.81
C ILE A 984 -13.98 38.31 28.79
N LEU A 985 -14.74 37.63 29.65
CA LEU A 985 -16.17 37.81 29.84
C LEU A 985 -16.42 38.28 31.26
N GLU A 986 -17.00 39.47 31.39
CA GLU A 986 -17.43 40.08 32.65
C GLU A 986 -18.96 40.06 32.71
N TYR A 987 -19.53 39.70 33.85
CA TYR A 987 -20.99 39.57 34.03
C TYR A 987 -21.39 39.66 35.51
N LYS A 988 -22.67 39.88 35.76
CA LYS A 988 -23.28 39.82 37.10
C LYS A 988 -24.23 38.64 37.22
N ASP A 989 -24.24 37.99 38.38
CA ASP A 989 -25.24 36.95 38.71
C ASP A 989 -26.57 37.54 39.21
N THR A 990 -27.52 36.66 39.52
CA THR A 990 -28.85 37.03 40.06
C THR A 990 -28.80 37.74 41.42
N THR A 991 -27.65 37.74 42.12
CA THR A 991 -27.42 38.50 43.36
C THR A 991 -26.81 39.87 43.11
N GLY A 992 -26.46 40.18 41.85
CA GLY A 992 -25.80 41.42 41.44
C GLY A 992 -24.27 41.39 41.62
N LYS A 993 -23.69 40.26 42.03
CA LYS A 993 -22.25 40.10 42.22
C LYS A 993 -21.53 40.01 40.87
N GLU A 994 -20.44 40.76 40.72
CA GLU A 994 -19.58 40.74 39.52
C GLU A 994 -18.66 39.50 39.49
N HIS A 995 -18.50 38.93 38.29
CA HIS A 995 -17.64 37.79 37.98
C HIS A 995 -16.87 38.05 36.69
N THR A 996 -15.69 37.43 36.57
CA THR A 996 -14.88 37.47 35.33
C THR A 996 -14.44 36.06 34.94
N LYS A 997 -14.86 35.60 33.76
CA LYS A 997 -14.43 34.33 33.15
C LYS A 997 -13.49 34.61 31.98
N LYS A 998 -12.40 33.85 31.88
CA LYS A 998 -11.39 33.99 30.81
C LYS A 998 -11.17 32.64 30.15
N GLY A 999 -10.87 32.65 28.85
CA GLY A 999 -10.65 31.43 28.08
C GLY A 999 -10.12 31.71 26.69
N TYR A 1000 -10.08 30.67 25.86
CA TYR A 1000 -9.75 30.75 24.44
C TYR A 1000 -10.96 30.32 23.60
N LEU A 1001 -10.99 30.76 22.35
CA LEU A 1001 -11.86 30.23 21.32
C LEU A 1001 -11.08 30.02 20.02
N TYR A 1002 -11.49 29.04 19.22
CA TYR A 1002 -10.96 28.84 17.88
C TYR A 1002 -11.85 29.52 16.85
N VAL A 1003 -11.27 30.32 15.96
CA VAL A 1003 -11.95 30.90 14.80
C VAL A 1003 -11.54 30.13 13.55
N ARG A 1004 -12.51 29.69 12.74
CA ARG A 1004 -12.27 28.97 11.47
C ARG A 1004 -12.76 29.75 10.27
#